data_AF-A0AAE0G0Y7-F1
#
_entry.id   AF-A0AAE0G0Y7-F1
#
_cell.length_a   1.000
_cell.length_b   1.000
_cell.length_c   1.000
_cell.angle_alpha   90.00
_cell.angle_beta   90.00
_cell.angle_gamma   90.00
#
_symmetry.space_group_name_H-M   'P 1'
#
loop_
_entity.id
_entity.type
_entity.pdbx_description
1 polymer ?
#
loop_
_entity_poly.entity_id
_entity_poly.type
_entity_poly.pdbx_seq_one_letter_code
_entity_poly.pdbx_strand_id
1 'polypeptide(L)'
;MSEADRERLAQEEAQLLGLLRMQQQGEEDERRQLEEQAQRLREELAAAERAKDGAAPSTRLAEGGAASSEMMRAMKDALDRLEAIQGERAGAEQSEEGTSEADRERLAQEEAQLLGLLRMQQQGEEDERRQLEEQAQRLREELAAAERAKDEAGPSTRLAEGGAASSERSQAATRTLDRLEAIQGERAGAEQSEEGMSEADRERLAQEEAQLLGLLRMQQQGEEDERRQLEEQAQRLREELAAAERAKDEAGSSTRLAEGGAASSERSQAATRTLDRLEAIQGERAGAEQSEEGLSEADREQLAQEEAQLLGLLRMQQQGEEDERRQLEEQAQRLREELAAAERAKDGAAPSTRLAEGGTASSEMMRAMKDALDRLEAIQGERAGAEQSEEGMSEADRERLAQEEAQLLGLLRMQQQGEEDEWRRQADELRERDAEAQRLREELAAAERAKDGAAPSTRLAEGGAASSEMMRAATRTLDRLEAIQGERAGAEQSEEGMSEADRERLAQEEAQLLGLLRMQQQGEEDERRRQADELRERDAEAQRLREELAAAERAKDGAGPLTRLSEGGAASSEMMRAMKDALDRLEAIQGERAGAEQSEEGMSEADRERLAQEEAQLLGLLRMQQQGEEDERRQLEEQAQRLREELAAAERGKDGAAPSTRLAEGGAASSEMMRAATRTLDRLEAIQGERAGAEQSEEGMSEADRERLAQEEAQLLGLLRMQQQGEEDEWRRQADELRERDAEAQRLREELAAAERAKDGAAPSTRLSEGGAASSEMMRAMKDALDRLEAIQGERAGAEQSEEGMSEADRERLAQEEAQLLGLLRMQQQGEEDERRQLEEQAQRLREELAAAERAKDGAAPSTRLAEGGAASSEMMRAMKDALDRLEAIQGERAGAEQSEEGMSEADR
;
A
#
# COMPACT_ATOMS: atom_id res chain seq x y z
N MET A 1 60.71 15.28 37.61
CA MET A 1 60.71 15.59 36.17
C MET A 1 62.13 15.79 35.71
N SER A 2 62.55 14.97 34.77
CA SER A 2 63.80 15.14 34.05
C SER A 2 63.73 16.40 33.17
N GLU A 3 64.88 16.87 32.69
CA GLU A 3 64.96 18.02 31.78
C GLU A 3 64.17 17.74 30.48
N ALA A 4 64.19 16.49 30.01
CA ALA A 4 63.38 16.03 28.89
C ALA A 4 61.86 16.10 29.15
N ASP A 5 61.41 15.80 30.38
CA ASP A 5 59.98 15.91 30.72
C ASP A 5 59.52 17.38 30.75
N ARG A 6 60.39 18.30 31.17
CA ARG A 6 60.08 19.74 31.17
C ARG A 6 60.04 20.31 29.75
N GLU A 7 60.93 19.84 28.87
CA GLU A 7 60.93 20.25 27.47
C GLU A 7 59.69 19.72 26.73
N ARG A 8 59.26 18.48 27.02
CA ARG A 8 57.98 17.95 26.50
C ARG A 8 56.78 18.73 26.97
N LEU A 9 56.67 19.03 28.27
CA LEU A 9 55.56 19.82 28.81
C LEU A 9 55.53 21.24 28.24
N ALA A 10 56.69 21.88 28.05
CA ALA A 10 56.75 23.20 27.43
C ALA A 10 56.33 23.17 25.94
N GLN A 11 56.61 22.08 25.23
CA GLN A 11 56.14 21.88 23.85
C GLN A 11 54.63 21.64 23.81
N GLU A 12 54.08 20.82 24.71
CA GLU A 12 52.64 20.59 24.83
C GLU A 12 51.89 21.89 25.20
N GLU A 13 52.42 22.67 26.15
CA GLU A 13 51.84 23.98 26.52
C GLU A 13 51.85 24.96 25.35
N ALA A 14 52.94 25.01 24.56
CA ALA A 14 53.02 25.84 23.37
C ALA A 14 52.02 25.41 22.28
N GLN A 15 51.80 24.09 22.11
CA GLN A 15 50.81 23.56 21.18
C GLN A 15 49.38 23.90 21.62
N LEU A 16 49.06 23.74 22.91
CA LEU A 16 47.75 24.10 23.46
C LEU A 16 47.48 25.61 23.36
N LEU A 17 48.48 26.45 23.63
CA LEU A 17 48.36 27.90 23.44
C LEU A 17 48.20 28.28 21.96
N GLY A 18 48.79 27.51 21.04
CA GLY A 18 48.58 27.67 19.60
C GLY A 18 47.15 27.35 19.18
N LEU A 19 46.60 26.23 19.67
CA LEU A 19 45.20 25.84 19.42
C LEU A 19 44.22 26.87 20.00
N LEU A 20 44.46 27.36 21.23
CA LEU A 20 43.62 28.37 21.86
C LEU A 20 43.60 29.69 21.06
N ARG A 21 44.74 30.11 20.50
CA ARG A 21 44.78 31.31 19.63
C ARG A 21 44.05 31.11 18.31
N MET A 22 44.17 29.94 17.69
CA MET A 22 43.41 29.64 16.47
C MET A 22 41.91 29.62 16.73
N GLN A 23 41.48 29.08 17.88
CA GLN A 23 40.07 29.12 18.29
C GLN A 23 39.58 30.56 18.50
N GLN A 24 40.33 31.38 19.24
CA GLN A 24 39.97 32.80 19.45
C GLN A 24 39.91 33.58 18.14
N GLN A 25 40.82 33.29 17.20
CA GLN A 25 40.81 33.93 15.89
C GLN A 25 39.61 33.49 15.04
N GLY A 26 39.23 32.20 15.11
CA GLY A 26 38.00 31.70 14.49
C GLY A 26 36.75 32.40 15.04
N GLU A 27 36.65 32.54 16.36
CA GLU A 27 35.54 33.26 17.00
C GLU A 27 35.50 34.76 16.62
N GLU A 28 36.65 35.41 16.49
CA GLU A 28 36.73 36.80 16.02
C GLU A 28 36.33 36.96 14.55
N ASP A 29 36.74 36.02 13.69
CA ASP A 29 36.40 36.03 12.27
C ASP A 29 34.90 35.72 12.06
N GLU A 30 34.32 34.78 12.81
CA GLU A 30 32.88 34.52 12.82
C GLU A 30 32.08 35.75 13.29
N ARG A 31 32.53 36.44 14.34
CA ARG A 31 31.89 37.69 14.79
C ARG A 31 31.91 38.77 13.72
N ARG A 32 33.03 38.95 13.01
CA ARG A 32 33.12 39.91 11.89
C ARG A 32 32.19 39.53 10.74
N GLN A 33 32.08 38.25 10.41
CA GLN A 33 31.16 37.79 9.37
C GLN A 33 29.70 38.05 9.75
N LEU A 34 29.31 37.78 11.00
CA LEU A 34 27.97 38.06 11.50
C LEU A 34 27.66 39.57 11.50
N GLU A 35 28.63 40.42 11.85
CA GLU A 35 28.49 41.88 11.82
C GLU A 35 28.32 42.41 10.38
N GLU A 36 29.12 41.92 9.42
CA GLU A 36 28.97 42.25 8.00
C GLU A 36 27.62 41.79 7.43
N GLN A 37 27.15 40.60 7.83
CA GLN A 37 25.85 40.07 7.42
C GLN A 37 24.69 40.89 7.98
N ALA A 38 24.73 41.25 9.27
CA ALA A 38 23.73 42.12 9.89
C ALA A 38 23.68 43.49 9.19
N GLN A 39 24.84 44.02 8.76
CA GLN A 39 24.89 45.26 8.01
C GLN A 39 24.24 45.15 6.63
N ARG A 40 24.44 44.04 5.90
CA ARG A 40 23.78 43.80 4.61
C ARG A 40 22.25 43.72 4.75
N LEU A 41 21.75 43.02 5.77
CA LEU A 41 20.31 42.93 6.02
C LEU A 41 19.69 44.30 6.32
N ARG A 42 20.40 45.16 7.04
CA ARG A 42 19.96 46.55 7.27
C ARG A 42 19.87 47.34 5.96
N GLU A 43 20.81 47.14 5.04
CA GLU A 43 20.79 47.79 3.72
C GLU A 43 19.64 47.28 2.84
N GLU A 44 19.37 45.97 2.86
CA GLU A 44 18.27 45.35 2.11
C GLU A 44 16.89 45.76 2.64
N LEU A 45 16.70 45.77 3.97
CA LEU A 45 15.46 46.26 4.58
C LEU A 45 15.25 47.75 4.30
N ALA A 46 16.30 48.57 4.37
CA ALA A 46 16.22 49.98 4.00
C ALA A 46 15.89 50.17 2.50
N ALA A 47 16.32 49.27 1.62
CA ALA A 47 15.95 49.28 0.21
C ALA A 47 14.47 48.86 0.01
N ALA A 48 14.00 47.85 0.72
CA ALA A 48 12.61 47.39 0.68
C ALA A 48 11.63 48.44 1.23
N GLU A 49 11.97 49.16 2.30
CA GLU A 49 11.16 50.26 2.83
C GLU A 49 11.07 51.42 1.82
N ARG A 50 12.16 51.77 1.13
CA ARG A 50 12.13 52.77 0.04
C ARG A 50 11.27 52.35 -1.15
N ALA A 51 11.24 51.05 -1.47
CA ALA A 51 10.40 50.52 -2.55
C ALA A 51 8.90 50.57 -2.20
N LYS A 52 8.56 50.41 -0.92
CA LYS A 52 7.18 50.43 -0.42
C LYS A 52 6.54 51.82 -0.49
N ASP A 53 7.32 52.88 -0.32
CA ASP A 53 6.83 54.27 -0.43
C ASP A 53 6.56 54.73 -1.88
N GLY A 54 6.95 53.92 -2.88
CA GLY A 54 6.79 54.23 -4.31
C GLY A 54 5.60 53.58 -5.03
N ALA A 55 4.91 52.61 -4.43
CA ALA A 55 3.89 51.81 -5.13
C ALA A 55 2.46 52.06 -4.60
N ALA A 56 1.56 52.51 -5.49
CA ALA A 56 0.13 52.66 -5.17
C ALA A 56 -0.55 51.28 -5.01
N PRO A 57 -1.43 51.08 -4.01
CA PRO A 57 -1.96 49.76 -3.67
C PRO A 57 -3.07 49.32 -4.64
N SER A 58 -2.89 48.17 -5.28
CA SER A 58 -3.91 47.49 -6.11
C SER A 58 -4.45 46.26 -5.37
N THR A 59 -5.78 46.20 -5.20
CA THR A 59 -6.49 45.32 -4.24
C THR A 59 -6.82 43.92 -4.77
N ARG A 60 -5.92 43.23 -5.50
CA ARG A 60 -6.23 41.89 -6.06
C ARG A 60 -5.20 40.76 -5.87
N LEU A 61 -4.23 40.91 -4.98
CA LEU A 61 -3.29 39.84 -4.58
C LEU A 61 -3.18 39.78 -3.05
N ALA A 62 -4.28 39.50 -2.35
CA ALA A 62 -4.33 39.62 -0.88
C ALA A 62 -3.92 38.36 -0.11
N GLU A 63 -3.94 37.16 -0.72
CA GLU A 63 -3.76 35.91 0.04
C GLU A 63 -2.31 35.39 0.06
N GLY A 64 -1.51 35.62 -0.99
CA GLY A 64 -0.07 35.30 -0.99
C GLY A 64 0.81 36.35 -0.30
N GLY A 65 0.33 37.59 -0.18
CA GLY A 65 1.07 38.69 0.46
C GLY A 65 0.98 38.72 1.98
N ALA A 66 -0.03 38.06 2.56
CA ALA A 66 -0.25 38.06 4.01
C ALA A 66 0.87 37.30 4.75
N ALA A 67 1.21 36.08 4.30
CA ALA A 67 2.27 35.26 4.88
C ALA A 67 3.66 35.93 4.79
N SER A 68 4.01 36.47 3.62
CA SER A 68 5.26 37.23 3.43
C SER A 68 5.32 38.50 4.28
N SER A 69 4.17 39.18 4.50
CA SER A 69 4.11 40.38 5.33
C SER A 69 4.19 40.11 6.84
N GLU A 70 3.70 38.96 7.31
CA GLU A 70 3.83 38.53 8.71
C GLU A 70 5.26 38.05 9.00
N MET A 71 5.86 37.34 8.05
CA MET A 71 7.26 36.89 8.11
C MET A 71 8.24 38.08 8.17
N MET A 72 8.02 39.10 7.35
CA MET A 72 8.82 40.35 7.38
C MET A 72 8.61 41.15 8.68
N ARG A 73 7.43 41.10 9.30
CA ARG A 73 7.20 41.70 10.62
C ARG A 73 7.93 40.93 11.72
N ALA A 74 7.83 39.61 11.73
CA ALA A 74 8.54 38.77 12.70
C ALA A 74 10.07 38.95 12.60
N MET A 75 10.60 39.07 11.38
CA MET A 75 12.02 39.35 11.17
C MET A 75 12.42 40.73 11.69
N LYS A 76 11.58 41.76 11.46
CA LYS A 76 11.81 43.10 12.00
C LYS A 76 11.77 43.12 13.53
N ASP A 77 10.80 42.44 14.14
CA ASP A 77 10.68 42.35 15.60
C ASP A 77 11.87 41.60 16.23
N ALA A 78 12.38 40.56 15.58
CA ALA A 78 13.57 39.84 16.02
C ALA A 78 14.85 40.70 15.92
N LEU A 79 14.99 41.48 14.85
CA LEU A 79 16.10 42.41 14.67
C LEU A 79 16.07 43.58 15.67
N ASP A 80 14.90 44.17 15.90
CA ASP A 80 14.71 45.24 16.89
C ASP A 80 15.01 44.73 18.31
N ARG A 81 14.66 43.46 18.61
CA ARG A 81 14.97 42.81 19.90
C ARG A 81 16.46 42.52 20.07
N LEU A 82 17.14 42.06 19.01
CA LEU A 82 18.59 41.88 19.01
C LEU A 82 19.33 43.21 19.23
N GLU A 83 18.87 44.29 18.61
CA GLU A 83 19.44 45.62 18.81
C GLU A 83 19.27 46.10 20.27
N ALA A 84 18.11 45.83 20.88
CA ALA A 84 17.88 46.12 22.28
C ALA A 84 18.81 45.32 23.21
N ILE A 85 19.00 44.01 22.96
CA ILE A 85 19.90 43.15 23.75
C ILE A 85 21.36 43.60 23.62
N GLN A 86 21.80 43.98 22.42
CA GLN A 86 23.14 44.51 22.19
C GLN A 86 23.35 45.86 22.91
N GLY A 87 22.32 46.72 22.92
CA GLY A 87 22.33 47.96 23.69
C GLY A 87 22.42 47.72 25.21
N GLU A 88 21.65 46.76 25.73
CA GLU A 88 21.68 46.36 27.14
C GLU A 88 23.04 45.77 27.54
N ARG A 89 23.63 44.95 26.67
CA ARG A 89 24.97 44.36 26.86
C ARG A 89 26.07 45.42 26.84
N ALA A 90 26.03 46.36 25.89
CA ALA A 90 26.97 47.48 25.84
C ALA A 90 26.84 48.40 27.07
N GLY A 91 25.62 48.63 27.56
CA GLY A 91 25.37 49.35 28.81
C GLY A 91 25.86 48.60 30.05
N ALA A 92 25.68 47.27 30.07
CA ALA A 92 26.13 46.37 31.13
C ALA A 92 27.67 46.29 31.23
N GLU A 93 28.38 46.45 30.12
CA GLU A 93 29.85 46.49 30.06
C GLU A 93 30.43 47.85 30.48
N GLN A 94 29.66 48.95 30.32
CA GLN A 94 30.09 50.31 30.71
C GLN A 94 29.71 50.68 32.15
N SER A 95 28.81 49.93 32.78
CA SER A 95 28.39 50.12 34.18
C SER A 95 29.44 49.55 35.15
N GLU A 96 30.06 50.41 35.97
CA GLU A 96 30.91 49.98 37.09
C GLU A 96 30.11 49.29 38.22
N GLU A 97 28.79 49.51 38.27
CA GLU A 97 27.87 48.74 39.12
C GLU A 97 27.45 47.46 38.39
N GLY A 98 28.06 46.34 38.82
CA GLY A 98 28.00 45.06 38.14
C GLY A 98 26.59 44.55 37.87
N THR A 99 26.26 44.47 36.59
CA THR A 99 25.26 43.52 36.09
C THR A 99 25.67 42.11 36.51
N SER A 100 24.73 41.35 37.05
CA SER A 100 25.04 40.01 37.57
C SER A 100 25.50 39.11 36.42
N GLU A 101 26.42 38.18 36.70
CA GLU A 101 26.88 37.19 35.71
C GLU A 101 25.70 36.43 35.08
N ALA A 102 24.65 36.19 35.87
CA ALA A 102 23.39 35.59 35.43
C ALA A 102 22.63 36.46 34.40
N ASP A 103 22.65 37.79 34.53
CA ASP A 103 22.01 38.68 33.55
C ASP A 103 22.79 38.69 32.22
N ARG A 104 24.12 38.61 32.29
CA ARG A 104 24.98 38.51 31.09
C ARG A 104 24.79 37.18 30.38
N GLU A 105 24.71 36.09 31.13
CA GLU A 105 24.44 34.76 30.57
C GLU A 105 23.04 34.68 29.95
N ARG A 106 22.04 35.27 30.60
CA ARG A 106 20.68 35.35 30.06
C ARG A 106 20.61 36.16 28.76
N LEU A 107 21.24 37.33 28.69
CA LEU A 107 21.29 38.14 27.47
C LEU A 107 22.05 37.42 26.34
N ALA A 108 23.12 36.70 26.66
CA ALA A 108 23.86 35.90 25.68
C ALA A 108 23.03 34.71 25.14
N GLN A 109 22.26 34.05 25.99
CA GLN A 109 21.34 32.98 25.59
C GLN A 109 20.19 33.52 24.72
N GLU A 110 19.61 34.67 25.07
CA GLU A 110 18.54 35.31 24.28
C GLU A 110 19.06 35.80 22.92
N GLU A 111 20.27 36.36 22.86
CA GLU A 111 20.96 36.73 21.61
C GLU A 111 21.20 35.50 20.72
N ALA A 112 21.69 34.39 21.28
CA ALA A 112 21.92 33.16 20.55
C ALA A 112 20.62 32.54 19.99
N GLN A 113 19.52 32.60 20.75
CA GLN A 113 18.21 32.11 20.30
C GLN A 113 17.65 32.94 19.13
N LEU A 114 17.73 34.26 19.20
CA LEU A 114 17.26 35.15 18.13
C LEU A 114 18.11 35.02 16.86
N LEU A 115 19.43 34.87 17.00
CA LEU A 115 20.32 34.58 15.87
C LEU A 115 20.02 33.21 15.24
N GLY A 116 19.66 32.21 16.06
CA GLY A 116 19.23 30.89 15.58
C GLY A 116 17.94 30.96 14.75
N LEU A 117 16.94 31.72 15.20
CA LEU A 117 15.69 31.94 14.46
C LEU A 117 15.91 32.64 13.12
N LEU A 118 16.75 33.70 13.10
CA LEU A 118 17.11 34.40 11.86
C LEU A 118 17.83 33.48 10.86
N ARG A 119 18.71 32.59 11.34
CA ARG A 119 19.42 31.63 10.47
C ARG A 119 18.47 30.58 9.88
N MET A 120 17.56 30.01 10.67
CA MET A 120 16.56 29.06 10.15
C MET A 120 15.65 29.69 9.11
N GLN A 121 15.27 30.95 9.32
CA GLN A 121 14.41 31.69 8.41
C GLN A 121 15.12 31.99 7.07
N GLN A 122 16.39 32.40 7.11
CA GLN A 122 17.20 32.58 5.90
C GLN A 122 17.42 31.27 5.13
N GLN A 123 17.63 30.17 5.85
CA GLN A 123 17.76 28.86 5.22
C GLN A 123 16.46 28.47 4.49
N GLY A 124 15.30 28.76 5.08
CA GLY A 124 14.00 28.62 4.41
C GLY A 124 13.87 29.46 3.12
N GLU A 125 14.29 30.73 3.15
CA GLU A 125 14.28 31.61 1.97
C GLU A 125 15.29 31.17 0.88
N GLU A 126 16.47 30.69 1.27
CA GLU A 126 17.46 30.14 0.33
C GLU A 126 16.99 28.82 -0.28
N ASP A 127 16.35 27.95 0.49
CA ASP A 127 15.78 26.69 0.01
C ASP A 127 14.60 26.95 -0.94
N GLU A 128 13.73 27.91 -0.65
CA GLU A 128 12.67 28.35 -1.59
C GLU A 128 13.26 28.93 -2.88
N ARG A 129 14.33 29.74 -2.80
CA ARG A 129 15.02 30.27 -4.00
C ARG A 129 15.65 29.16 -4.85
N ARG A 130 16.29 28.18 -4.22
CA ARG A 130 16.86 27.01 -4.91
C ARG A 130 15.78 26.16 -5.57
N GLN A 131 14.66 25.94 -4.90
CA GLN A 131 13.51 25.22 -5.47
C GLN A 131 12.94 25.94 -6.70
N LEU A 132 12.81 27.27 -6.65
CA LEU A 132 12.35 28.07 -7.79
C LEU A 132 13.36 28.06 -8.95
N GLU A 133 14.66 28.08 -8.67
CA GLU A 133 15.72 27.98 -9.69
C GLU A 133 15.74 26.59 -10.35
N GLU A 134 15.63 25.52 -9.56
CA GLU A 134 15.52 24.15 -10.06
C GLU A 134 14.25 23.94 -10.89
N GLN A 135 13.12 24.50 -10.48
CA GLN A 135 11.87 24.44 -11.25
C GLN A 135 12.00 25.18 -12.59
N ALA A 136 12.64 26.36 -12.60
CA ALA A 136 12.92 27.09 -13.82
C ALA A 136 13.90 26.33 -14.74
N GLN A 137 14.84 25.59 -14.17
CA GLN A 137 15.79 24.78 -14.93
C GLN A 137 15.12 23.53 -15.55
N ARG A 138 14.27 22.82 -14.79
CA ARG A 138 13.47 21.69 -15.31
C ARG A 138 12.59 22.11 -16.48
N LEU A 139 11.91 23.26 -16.38
CA LEU A 139 11.09 23.79 -17.48
C LEU A 139 11.92 24.10 -18.74
N ARG A 140 13.16 24.56 -18.60
CA ARG A 140 14.08 24.78 -19.74
C ARG A 140 14.49 23.47 -20.40
N GLU A 141 14.74 22.43 -19.61
CA GLU A 141 15.13 21.11 -20.10
C GLU A 141 13.97 20.39 -20.81
N GLU A 142 12.75 20.50 -20.26
CA GLU A 142 11.53 19.96 -20.87
C GLU A 142 11.19 20.65 -22.21
N LEU A 143 11.35 21.97 -22.29
CA LEU A 143 11.18 22.70 -23.55
C LEU A 143 12.24 22.31 -24.59
N ALA A 144 13.49 22.15 -24.18
CA ALA A 144 14.55 21.67 -25.08
C ALA A 144 14.31 20.21 -25.55
N ALA A 145 13.70 19.37 -24.72
CA ALA A 145 13.30 18.01 -25.09
C ALA A 145 12.11 18.02 -26.07
N ALA A 146 11.13 18.89 -25.86
CA ALA A 146 9.99 19.06 -26.77
C ALA A 146 10.41 19.60 -28.15
N GLU A 147 11.40 20.50 -28.21
CA GLU A 147 11.97 20.96 -29.48
C GLU A 147 12.71 19.83 -30.23
N ARG A 148 13.49 19.00 -29.53
CA ARG A 148 14.15 17.82 -30.13
C ARG A 148 13.14 16.79 -30.66
N ALA A 149 12.05 16.55 -29.92
CA ALA A 149 10.98 15.64 -30.35
C ALA A 149 10.24 16.13 -31.60
N LYS A 150 10.21 17.46 -31.82
CA LYS A 150 9.58 18.08 -32.99
C LYS A 150 10.43 17.93 -34.26
N ASP A 151 11.75 17.88 -34.13
CA ASP A 151 12.68 17.67 -35.24
C ASP A 151 12.79 16.20 -35.68
N GLU A 152 12.47 15.25 -34.79
CA GLU A 152 12.50 13.80 -35.09
C GLU A 152 11.19 13.24 -35.68
N ALA A 153 10.08 13.98 -35.56
CA ALA A 153 8.78 13.57 -36.09
C ALA A 153 8.56 14.04 -37.55
N GLY A 154 9.09 13.27 -38.51
CA GLY A 154 8.76 13.42 -39.93
C GLY A 154 7.26 13.20 -40.24
N PRO A 155 6.72 13.76 -41.35
CA PRO A 155 5.29 13.90 -41.54
C PRO A 155 4.67 12.56 -41.99
N SER A 156 3.94 11.89 -41.09
CA SER A 156 3.00 10.83 -41.45
C SER A 156 1.57 11.22 -41.13
N THR A 157 0.76 11.17 -42.18
CA THR A 157 -0.66 11.50 -42.22
C THR A 157 -1.51 10.38 -41.64
N ARG A 158 -2.37 10.70 -40.66
CA ARG A 158 -3.81 10.32 -40.53
C ARG A 158 -4.28 10.43 -39.07
N LEU A 159 -5.11 11.45 -38.80
CA LEU A 159 -6.32 11.44 -37.96
C LEU A 159 -6.88 12.87 -37.98
N ALA A 160 -7.88 13.08 -38.84
CA ALA A 160 -8.15 14.39 -39.44
C ALA A 160 -9.18 15.28 -38.71
N GLU A 161 -9.64 14.96 -37.51
CA GLU A 161 -10.65 15.82 -36.83
C GLU A 161 -10.26 16.31 -35.43
N GLY A 162 -9.25 15.72 -34.76
CA GLY A 162 -8.67 16.26 -33.52
C GLY A 162 -7.44 17.17 -33.73
N GLY A 163 -6.73 17.00 -34.84
CA GLY A 163 -5.45 17.71 -35.08
C GLY A 163 -5.60 19.20 -35.44
N ALA A 164 -6.75 19.64 -35.94
CA ALA A 164 -6.94 21.04 -36.35
C ALA A 164 -7.02 21.99 -35.13
N ALA A 165 -7.75 21.60 -34.09
CA ALA A 165 -7.89 22.40 -32.87
C ALA A 165 -6.62 22.41 -32.00
N SER A 166 -5.85 21.31 -32.01
CA SER A 166 -4.53 21.25 -31.34
C SER A 166 -3.47 22.06 -32.10
N SER A 167 -3.48 22.02 -33.44
CA SER A 167 -2.56 22.80 -34.29
C SER A 167 -2.80 24.31 -34.19
N GLU A 168 -4.06 24.76 -34.15
CA GLU A 168 -4.37 26.19 -33.97
C GLU A 168 -3.99 26.72 -32.58
N ARG A 169 -4.17 25.90 -31.52
CA ARG A 169 -3.75 26.23 -30.15
C ARG A 169 -2.23 26.28 -30.00
N SER A 170 -1.52 25.31 -30.58
CA SER A 170 -0.05 25.32 -30.62
C SER A 170 0.49 26.55 -31.37
N GLN A 171 -0.13 26.93 -32.49
CA GLN A 171 0.25 28.16 -33.21
C GLN A 171 -0.06 29.44 -32.43
N ALA A 172 -1.13 29.45 -31.63
CA ALA A 172 -1.43 30.58 -30.76
C ALA A 172 -0.40 30.71 -29.62
N ALA A 173 0.01 29.59 -29.02
CA ALA A 173 1.06 29.53 -28.00
C ALA A 173 2.42 30.00 -28.53
N THR A 174 2.81 29.57 -29.74
CA THR A 174 4.04 30.04 -30.38
C THR A 174 4.01 31.55 -30.63
N ARG A 175 2.88 32.09 -31.12
CA ARG A 175 2.75 33.56 -31.34
C ARG A 175 2.83 34.36 -30.03
N THR A 176 2.31 33.82 -28.93
CA THR A 176 2.42 34.48 -27.62
C THR A 176 3.85 34.45 -27.07
N LEU A 177 4.59 33.35 -27.31
CA LEU A 177 6.00 33.23 -26.93
C LEU A 177 6.90 34.13 -27.78
N ASP A 178 6.73 34.14 -29.10
CA ASP A 178 7.46 35.03 -30.01
C ASP A 178 7.28 36.51 -29.62
N ARG A 179 6.08 36.88 -29.15
CA ARG A 179 5.80 38.25 -28.70
C ARG A 179 6.43 38.57 -27.34
N LEU A 180 6.47 37.61 -26.41
CA LEU A 180 7.18 37.75 -25.14
C LEU A 180 8.69 37.92 -25.35
N GLU A 181 9.27 37.14 -26.26
CA GLU A 181 10.68 37.26 -26.63
C GLU A 181 10.99 38.62 -27.28
N ALA A 182 10.10 39.11 -28.15
CA ALA A 182 10.21 40.46 -28.71
C ALA A 182 10.16 41.56 -27.63
N ILE A 183 9.30 41.43 -26.62
CA ILE A 183 9.22 42.38 -25.50
C ILE A 183 10.49 42.36 -24.63
N GLN A 184 11.06 41.18 -24.39
CA GLN A 184 12.33 41.05 -23.67
C GLN A 184 13.50 41.66 -24.47
N GLY A 185 13.51 41.45 -25.79
CA GLY A 185 14.47 42.10 -26.69
C GLY A 185 14.32 43.63 -26.72
N GLU A 186 13.09 44.14 -26.73
CA GLU A 186 12.81 45.59 -26.66
C GLU A 186 13.26 46.19 -25.32
N ARG A 187 13.10 45.48 -24.20
CA ARG A 187 13.64 45.88 -22.88
C ARG A 187 15.15 45.87 -22.83
N ALA A 188 15.80 44.79 -23.26
CA ALA A 188 17.25 44.67 -23.26
C ALA A 188 17.91 45.71 -24.18
N GLY A 189 17.31 45.98 -25.35
CA GLY A 189 17.78 47.03 -26.26
C GLY A 189 17.63 48.43 -25.67
N ALA A 190 16.57 48.66 -24.88
CA ALA A 190 16.35 49.91 -24.16
C ALA A 190 17.28 50.13 -22.97
N GLU A 191 17.74 49.07 -22.31
CA GLU A 191 18.73 49.15 -21.24
C GLU A 191 20.14 49.44 -21.78
N GLN A 192 20.42 49.08 -23.04
CA GLN A 192 21.70 49.35 -23.70
C GLN A 192 21.76 50.70 -24.43
N SER A 193 20.62 51.35 -24.66
CA SER A 193 20.52 52.67 -25.29
C SER A 193 20.78 53.78 -24.26
N GLU A 194 21.72 54.70 -24.55
CA GLU A 194 21.96 55.91 -23.72
C GLU A 194 20.74 56.84 -23.69
N GLU A 195 19.84 56.74 -24.68
CA GLU A 195 18.51 57.35 -24.64
C GLU A 195 17.57 56.37 -23.91
N GLY A 196 17.51 56.50 -22.59
CA GLY A 196 16.69 55.61 -21.75
C GLY A 196 15.23 55.60 -22.16
N MET A 197 14.64 54.39 -22.21
CA MET A 197 13.22 54.17 -22.45
C MET A 197 12.37 54.91 -21.41
N SER A 198 11.30 55.58 -21.88
CA SER A 198 10.43 56.35 -21.00
C SER A 198 9.73 55.42 -19.98
N GLU A 199 9.45 55.93 -18.79
CA GLU A 199 8.77 55.17 -17.73
C GLU A 199 7.40 54.64 -18.21
N ALA A 200 6.70 55.41 -19.06
CA ALA A 200 5.45 55.01 -19.69
C ALA A 200 5.61 53.83 -20.67
N ASP A 201 6.73 53.76 -21.42
CA ASP A 201 7.02 52.65 -22.31
C ASP A 201 7.40 51.39 -21.52
N ARG A 202 8.14 51.55 -20.40
CA ARG A 202 8.43 50.42 -19.49
C ARG A 202 7.17 49.85 -18.85
N GLU A 203 6.27 50.71 -18.38
CA GLU A 203 5.00 50.29 -17.81
C GLU A 203 4.10 49.61 -18.85
N ARG A 204 4.06 50.14 -20.08
CA ARG A 204 3.32 49.52 -21.18
C ARG A 204 3.86 48.12 -21.53
N LEU A 205 5.18 47.96 -21.62
CA LEU A 205 5.80 46.65 -21.87
C LEU A 205 5.57 45.68 -20.70
N ALA A 206 5.58 46.16 -19.45
CA ALA A 206 5.26 45.35 -18.28
C ALA A 206 3.79 44.87 -18.28
N GLN A 207 2.86 45.73 -18.66
CA GLN A 207 1.45 45.38 -18.77
C GLN A 207 1.20 44.41 -19.92
N GLU A 208 1.87 44.58 -21.06
CA GLU A 208 1.76 43.67 -22.21
C GLU A 208 2.37 42.29 -21.89
N GLU A 209 3.52 42.25 -21.21
CA GLU A 209 4.14 41.01 -20.70
C GLU A 209 3.22 40.27 -19.72
N ALA A 210 2.62 40.98 -18.75
CA ALA A 210 1.69 40.39 -17.80
C ALA A 210 0.42 39.81 -18.47
N GLN A 211 -0.09 40.48 -19.52
CA GLN A 211 -1.23 39.99 -20.30
C GLN A 211 -0.88 38.73 -21.10
N LEU A 212 0.30 38.68 -21.71
CA LEU A 212 0.76 37.53 -22.49
C LEU A 212 1.07 36.33 -21.58
N LEU A 213 1.68 36.56 -20.41
CA LEU A 213 1.87 35.51 -19.39
C LEU A 213 0.52 34.97 -18.87
N GLY A 214 -0.49 35.84 -18.71
CA GLY A 214 -1.84 35.42 -18.36
C GLY A 214 -2.51 34.54 -19.42
N LEU A 215 -2.34 34.87 -20.71
CA LEU A 215 -2.85 34.07 -21.83
C LEU A 215 -2.14 32.71 -21.92
N LEU A 216 -0.81 32.67 -21.70
CA LEU A 216 -0.04 31.44 -21.70
C LEU A 216 -0.48 30.50 -20.57
N ARG A 217 -0.73 31.05 -19.36
CA ARG A 217 -1.23 30.29 -18.21
C ARG A 217 -2.61 29.68 -18.47
N MET A 218 -3.54 30.43 -19.09
CA MET A 218 -4.85 29.87 -19.45
C MET A 218 -4.76 28.79 -20.54
N GLN A 219 -3.81 28.90 -21.48
CA GLN A 219 -3.58 27.85 -22.47
C GLN A 219 -3.00 26.58 -21.83
N GLN A 220 -2.03 26.70 -20.93
CA GLN A 220 -1.47 25.57 -20.18
C GLN A 220 -2.53 24.86 -19.35
N GLN A 221 -3.37 25.62 -18.65
CA GLN A 221 -4.46 25.04 -17.86
C GLN A 221 -5.47 24.30 -18.73
N GLY A 222 -5.79 24.83 -19.92
CA GLY A 222 -6.65 24.13 -20.88
C GLY A 222 -6.03 22.84 -21.43
N GLU A 223 -4.71 22.80 -21.64
CA GLU A 223 -4.00 21.58 -22.06
C GLU A 223 -3.90 20.54 -20.94
N GLU A 224 -3.71 20.97 -19.68
CA GLU A 224 -3.73 20.10 -18.51
C GLU A 224 -5.11 19.50 -18.25
N ASP A 225 -6.18 20.29 -18.38
CA ASP A 225 -7.55 19.79 -18.24
C ASP A 225 -7.90 18.78 -19.36
N GLU A 226 -7.46 19.02 -20.60
CA GLU A 226 -7.65 18.10 -21.72
C GLU A 226 -6.80 16.82 -21.57
N ARG A 227 -5.58 16.94 -21.01
CA ARG A 227 -4.75 15.78 -20.65
C ARG A 227 -5.40 14.94 -19.55
N ARG A 228 -5.92 15.57 -18.49
CA ARG A 228 -6.66 14.88 -17.42
C ARG A 228 -7.88 14.15 -17.97
N GLN A 229 -8.63 14.77 -18.88
CA GLN A 229 -9.77 14.11 -19.53
C GLN A 229 -9.35 12.91 -20.41
N LEU A 230 -8.25 13.03 -21.16
CA LEU A 230 -7.72 11.94 -21.98
C LEU A 230 -7.12 10.82 -21.11
N GLU A 231 -6.50 11.16 -19.99
CA GLU A 231 -5.96 10.21 -19.01
C GLU A 231 -7.08 9.46 -18.29
N GLU A 232 -8.13 10.15 -17.84
CA GLU A 232 -9.35 9.53 -17.32
C GLU A 232 -10.02 8.62 -18.37
N GLN A 233 -10.04 9.03 -19.64
CA GLN A 233 -10.59 8.20 -20.72
C GLN A 233 -9.71 6.96 -20.99
N ALA A 234 -8.39 7.11 -20.97
CA ALA A 234 -7.45 5.99 -21.11
C ALA A 234 -7.51 5.05 -19.90
N GLN A 235 -7.73 5.58 -18.71
CA GLN A 235 -7.87 4.82 -17.47
C GLN A 235 -9.19 4.03 -17.48
N ARG A 236 -10.30 4.64 -17.89
CA ARG A 236 -11.57 3.92 -18.13
C ARG A 236 -11.41 2.80 -19.16
N LEU A 237 -10.71 3.05 -20.27
CA LEU A 237 -10.44 2.02 -21.27
C LEU A 237 -9.54 0.89 -20.73
N ARG A 238 -8.57 1.20 -19.85
CA ARG A 238 -7.74 0.20 -19.17
C ARG A 238 -8.54 -0.60 -18.15
N GLU A 239 -9.44 0.03 -17.41
CA GLU A 239 -10.34 -0.63 -16.47
C GLU A 239 -11.36 -1.53 -17.18
N GLU A 240 -11.91 -1.08 -18.31
CA GLU A 240 -12.77 -1.88 -19.18
C GLU A 240 -12.02 -3.09 -19.78
N LEU A 241 -10.77 -2.90 -20.22
CA LEU A 241 -9.91 -3.99 -20.70
C LEU A 241 -9.53 -4.97 -19.57
N ALA A 242 -9.19 -4.46 -18.39
CA ALA A 242 -8.87 -5.28 -17.22
C ALA A 242 -10.10 -6.05 -16.71
N ALA A 243 -11.30 -5.45 -16.79
CA ALA A 243 -12.55 -6.14 -16.50
C ALA A 243 -12.86 -7.23 -17.54
N ALA A 244 -12.57 -6.98 -18.82
CA ALA A 244 -12.70 -7.98 -19.88
C ALA A 244 -11.68 -9.12 -19.75
N GLU A 245 -10.45 -8.84 -19.29
CA GLU A 245 -9.44 -9.85 -19.00
C GLU A 245 -9.77 -10.65 -17.73
N ARG A 246 -10.25 -10.01 -16.65
CA ARG A 246 -10.73 -10.73 -15.45
C ARG A 246 -11.94 -11.62 -15.76
N ALA A 247 -12.88 -11.18 -16.60
CA ALA A 247 -13.99 -12.01 -17.05
C ALA A 247 -13.53 -13.22 -17.89
N LYS A 248 -12.40 -13.10 -18.60
CA LYS A 248 -11.79 -14.17 -19.38
C LYS A 248 -11.01 -15.16 -18.50
N ASP A 249 -10.36 -14.67 -17.46
CA ASP A 249 -9.61 -15.48 -16.49
C ASP A 249 -10.54 -16.19 -15.50
N GLU A 250 -11.66 -15.59 -15.08
CA GLU A 250 -12.67 -16.25 -14.25
C GLU A 250 -13.38 -17.39 -15.00
N ALA A 251 -13.60 -17.25 -16.31
CA ALA A 251 -14.10 -18.32 -17.16
C ALA A 251 -13.08 -19.48 -17.35
N GLY A 252 -11.78 -19.18 -17.31
CA GLY A 252 -10.70 -20.17 -17.44
C GLY A 252 -10.24 -20.82 -16.13
N SER A 253 -10.47 -20.15 -14.99
CA SER A 253 -9.96 -20.57 -13.67
C SER A 253 -10.96 -21.44 -12.91
N SER A 254 -12.27 -21.29 -13.17
CA SER A 254 -13.30 -22.12 -12.52
C SER A 254 -13.37 -23.57 -13.04
N THR A 255 -12.54 -23.96 -14.01
CA THR A 255 -12.50 -25.31 -14.61
C THR A 255 -11.22 -26.11 -14.34
N ARG A 256 -10.26 -25.60 -13.54
CA ARG A 256 -8.93 -26.25 -13.38
C ARG A 256 -8.56 -26.85 -12.03
N LEU A 257 -9.43 -26.88 -11.03
CA LEU A 257 -9.13 -27.58 -9.78
C LEU A 257 -10.28 -28.50 -9.34
N ALA A 258 -9.98 -29.80 -9.42
CA ALA A 258 -10.67 -30.99 -8.89
C ALA A 258 -11.50 -31.84 -9.90
N GLU A 259 -11.03 -33.08 -10.08
CA GLU A 259 -11.75 -34.28 -10.55
C GLU A 259 -11.99 -34.46 -12.06
N GLY A 260 -10.94 -34.85 -12.79
CA GLY A 260 -10.97 -35.31 -14.20
C GLY A 260 -11.72 -36.62 -14.49
N GLY A 261 -12.68 -37.01 -13.66
CA GLY A 261 -13.53 -38.19 -13.88
C GLY A 261 -14.96 -38.00 -13.37
N ALA A 262 -15.16 -37.22 -12.30
CA ALA A 262 -16.47 -36.94 -11.72
C ALA A 262 -17.22 -35.83 -12.46
N ALA A 263 -16.52 -34.76 -12.88
CA ALA A 263 -17.15 -33.59 -13.49
C ALA A 263 -17.81 -33.86 -14.87
N SER A 264 -17.34 -34.86 -15.62
CA SER A 264 -17.99 -35.30 -16.87
C SER A 264 -19.24 -36.14 -16.59
N SER A 265 -19.23 -36.96 -15.53
CA SER A 265 -20.37 -37.76 -15.09
C SER A 265 -21.48 -36.90 -14.51
N GLU A 266 -21.15 -35.90 -13.68
CA GLU A 266 -22.12 -34.97 -13.11
C GLU A 266 -22.75 -34.06 -14.16
N ARG A 267 -21.99 -33.60 -15.15
CA ARG A 267 -22.53 -32.82 -16.28
C ARG A 267 -23.46 -33.65 -17.17
N SER A 268 -23.11 -34.91 -17.44
CA SER A 268 -24.00 -35.84 -18.15
C SER A 268 -25.29 -36.13 -17.36
N GLN A 269 -25.21 -36.28 -16.04
CA GLN A 269 -26.38 -36.43 -15.18
C GLN A 269 -27.24 -35.16 -15.12
N ALA A 270 -26.62 -33.97 -15.10
CA ALA A 270 -27.34 -32.70 -15.14
C ALA A 270 -28.08 -32.52 -16.47
N ALA A 271 -27.45 -32.86 -17.60
CA ALA A 271 -28.09 -32.85 -18.92
C ALA A 271 -29.25 -33.86 -19.02
N THR A 272 -29.10 -35.02 -18.37
CA THR A 272 -30.19 -36.03 -18.32
C THR A 272 -31.37 -35.51 -17.49
N ARG A 273 -31.12 -34.88 -16.34
CA ARG A 273 -32.16 -34.29 -15.49
C ARG A 273 -32.90 -33.12 -16.17
N THR A 274 -32.19 -32.28 -16.93
CA THR A 274 -32.83 -31.19 -17.68
C THR A 274 -33.68 -31.72 -18.83
N LEU A 275 -33.25 -32.78 -19.51
CA LEU A 275 -34.06 -33.49 -20.51
C LEU A 275 -35.28 -34.17 -19.90
N ASP A 276 -35.13 -34.88 -18.79
CA ASP A 276 -36.24 -35.53 -18.08
C ASP A 276 -37.29 -34.49 -17.61
N ARG A 277 -36.85 -33.30 -17.16
CA ARG A 277 -37.76 -32.21 -16.78
C ARG A 277 -38.46 -31.57 -17.99
N LEU A 278 -37.76 -31.40 -19.11
CA LEU A 278 -38.36 -30.94 -20.38
C LEU A 278 -39.42 -31.93 -20.88
N GLU A 279 -39.15 -33.23 -20.80
CA GLU A 279 -40.13 -34.27 -21.14
C GLU A 279 -41.34 -34.23 -20.21
N ALA A 280 -41.14 -34.01 -18.91
CA ALA A 280 -42.22 -33.84 -17.94
C ALA A 280 -43.11 -32.62 -18.26
N ILE A 281 -42.51 -31.46 -18.57
CA ILE A 281 -43.25 -30.23 -18.94
C ILE A 281 -44.04 -30.44 -20.25
N GLN A 282 -43.46 -31.14 -21.23
CA GLN A 282 -44.17 -31.49 -22.46
C GLN A 282 -45.33 -32.46 -22.19
N GLY A 283 -45.16 -33.40 -21.26
CA GLY A 283 -46.21 -34.30 -20.79
C GLY A 283 -47.34 -33.56 -20.05
N GLU A 284 -47.02 -32.60 -19.20
CA GLU A 284 -47.98 -31.76 -18.47
C GLU A 284 -48.80 -30.89 -19.44
N ARG A 285 -48.15 -30.31 -20.45
CA ARG A 285 -48.85 -29.59 -21.53
C ARG A 285 -49.76 -30.49 -22.35
N ALA A 286 -49.28 -31.66 -22.76
CA ALA A 286 -50.08 -32.62 -23.52
C ALA A 286 -51.27 -33.16 -22.72
N GLY A 287 -51.09 -33.36 -21.41
CA GLY A 287 -52.17 -33.74 -20.50
C GLY A 287 -53.22 -32.65 -20.32
N ALA A 288 -52.78 -31.40 -20.20
CA ALA A 288 -53.65 -30.23 -20.07
C ALA A 288 -54.45 -29.90 -21.35
N GLU A 289 -53.94 -30.28 -22.52
CA GLU A 289 -54.67 -30.18 -23.78
C GLU A 289 -55.78 -31.24 -23.91
N GLN A 290 -55.70 -32.31 -23.11
CA GLN A 290 -56.68 -33.41 -23.12
C GLN A 290 -57.71 -33.34 -21.99
N SER A 291 -57.46 -32.57 -20.92
CA SER A 291 -58.42 -32.36 -19.83
C SER A 291 -59.46 -31.28 -20.19
N GLU A 292 -60.74 -31.54 -19.90
CA GLU A 292 -61.82 -30.53 -20.06
C GLU A 292 -61.64 -29.33 -19.10
N GLU A 293 -60.93 -29.54 -17.99
CA GLU A 293 -60.38 -28.50 -17.12
C GLU A 293 -59.01 -28.10 -17.66
N GLY A 294 -58.98 -27.12 -18.56
CA GLY A 294 -57.70 -26.62 -19.11
C GLY A 294 -56.87 -25.92 -18.03
N LEU A 295 -55.53 -26.00 -18.14
CA LEU A 295 -54.61 -25.20 -17.32
C LEU A 295 -54.95 -23.71 -17.38
N SER A 296 -54.79 -23.01 -16.25
CA SER A 296 -54.97 -21.56 -16.21
C SER A 296 -53.93 -20.85 -17.09
N GLU A 297 -54.24 -19.64 -17.55
CA GLU A 297 -53.33 -18.86 -18.38
C GLU A 297 -51.98 -18.60 -17.66
N ALA A 298 -52.03 -18.42 -16.34
CA ALA A 298 -50.85 -18.28 -15.50
C ALA A 298 -49.99 -19.57 -15.48
N ASP A 299 -50.61 -20.75 -15.37
CA ASP A 299 -49.86 -22.02 -15.38
C ASP A 299 -49.23 -22.30 -16.74
N ARG A 300 -49.90 -21.92 -17.84
CA ARG A 300 -49.34 -22.05 -19.20
C ARG A 300 -48.14 -21.15 -19.41
N GLU A 301 -48.22 -19.91 -18.92
CA GLU A 301 -47.12 -18.96 -18.99
C GLU A 301 -45.94 -19.42 -18.13
N GLN A 302 -46.21 -19.94 -16.93
CA GLN A 302 -45.17 -20.49 -16.06
C GLN A 302 -44.46 -21.70 -16.69
N LEU A 303 -45.21 -22.66 -17.27
CA LEU A 303 -44.61 -23.80 -17.99
C LEU A 303 -43.82 -23.35 -19.24
N ALA A 304 -44.21 -22.26 -19.90
CA ALA A 304 -43.47 -21.69 -21.03
C ALA A 304 -42.16 -21.02 -20.61
N GLN A 305 -42.18 -20.31 -19.48
CA GLN A 305 -40.97 -19.71 -18.91
C GLN A 305 -40.00 -20.79 -18.45
N GLU A 306 -40.49 -21.85 -17.78
CA GLU A 306 -39.66 -22.97 -17.32
C GLU A 306 -39.04 -23.74 -18.51
N GLU A 307 -39.81 -24.02 -19.56
CA GLU A 307 -39.30 -24.66 -20.79
C GLU A 307 -38.21 -23.82 -21.47
N ALA A 308 -38.41 -22.50 -21.57
CA ALA A 308 -37.43 -21.60 -22.17
C ALA A 308 -36.11 -21.54 -21.37
N GLN A 309 -36.20 -21.56 -20.04
CA GLN A 309 -35.03 -21.60 -19.15
C GLN A 309 -34.25 -22.90 -19.30
N LEU A 310 -34.93 -24.05 -19.33
CA LEU A 310 -34.30 -25.36 -19.49
C LEU A 310 -33.65 -25.54 -20.87
N LEU A 311 -34.29 -25.04 -21.94
CA LEU A 311 -33.70 -25.02 -23.28
C LEU A 311 -32.46 -24.10 -23.35
N GLY A 312 -32.45 -22.99 -22.61
CA GLY A 312 -31.28 -22.13 -22.45
C GLY A 312 -30.11 -22.84 -21.78
N LEU A 313 -30.37 -23.56 -20.69
CA LEU A 313 -29.36 -24.37 -19.99
C LEU A 313 -28.78 -25.48 -20.87
N LEU A 314 -29.63 -26.17 -21.63
CA LEU A 314 -29.20 -27.23 -22.55
C LEU A 314 -28.29 -26.67 -23.66
N ARG A 315 -28.59 -25.48 -24.20
CA ARG A 315 -27.76 -24.81 -25.22
C ARG A 315 -26.40 -24.40 -24.66
N MET A 316 -26.34 -23.88 -23.43
CA MET A 316 -25.06 -23.53 -22.79
C MET A 316 -24.21 -24.78 -22.53
N GLN A 317 -24.80 -25.90 -22.13
CA GLN A 317 -24.08 -27.16 -21.95
C GLN A 317 -23.50 -27.68 -23.28
N GLN A 318 -24.28 -27.67 -24.36
CA GLN A 318 -23.81 -28.07 -25.69
C GLN A 318 -22.66 -27.20 -26.19
N GLN A 319 -22.73 -25.89 -25.95
CA GLN A 319 -21.66 -24.97 -26.31
C GLN A 319 -20.38 -25.24 -25.52
N GLY A 320 -20.50 -25.54 -24.21
CA GLY A 320 -19.37 -25.97 -23.39
C GLY A 320 -18.71 -27.27 -23.89
N GLU A 321 -19.50 -28.26 -24.33
CA GLU A 321 -18.98 -29.50 -24.92
C GLU A 321 -18.27 -29.27 -26.27
N GLU A 322 -18.79 -28.36 -27.10
CA GLU A 322 -18.13 -27.98 -28.37
C GLU A 322 -16.81 -27.24 -28.13
N ASP A 323 -16.76 -26.36 -27.14
CA ASP A 323 -15.54 -25.62 -26.79
C ASP A 323 -14.49 -26.54 -26.15
N GLU A 324 -14.88 -27.48 -25.28
CA GLU A 324 -13.99 -28.53 -24.77
C GLU A 324 -13.45 -29.42 -25.90
N ARG A 325 -14.29 -29.81 -26.87
CA ARG A 325 -13.85 -30.57 -28.05
C ARG A 325 -12.82 -29.80 -28.88
N ARG A 326 -13.04 -28.50 -29.11
CA ARG A 326 -12.07 -27.65 -29.83
C ARG A 326 -10.76 -27.54 -29.06
N GLN A 327 -10.79 -27.39 -27.74
CA GLN A 327 -9.59 -27.36 -26.91
C GLN A 327 -8.81 -28.68 -26.95
N LEU A 328 -9.50 -29.82 -26.90
CA LEU A 328 -8.87 -31.14 -27.02
C LEU A 328 -8.29 -31.37 -28.43
N GLU A 329 -8.97 -30.88 -29.48
CA GLU A 329 -8.47 -30.93 -30.86
C GLU A 329 -7.21 -30.06 -31.03
N GLU A 330 -7.19 -28.85 -30.46
CA GLU A 330 -6.02 -27.97 -30.42
C GLU A 330 -4.86 -28.57 -29.63
N GLN A 331 -5.11 -29.20 -28.47
CA GLN A 331 -4.08 -29.91 -27.71
C GLN A 331 -3.52 -31.10 -28.49
N ALA A 332 -4.37 -31.91 -29.13
CA ALA A 332 -3.93 -33.01 -29.96
C ALA A 332 -3.11 -32.52 -31.16
N GLN A 333 -3.43 -31.35 -31.72
CA GLN A 333 -2.68 -30.73 -32.80
C GLN A 333 -1.32 -30.22 -32.33
N ARG A 334 -1.24 -29.57 -31.16
CA ARG A 334 0.04 -29.17 -30.55
C ARG A 334 0.95 -30.35 -30.25
N LEU A 335 0.42 -31.43 -29.67
CA LEU A 335 1.19 -32.65 -29.42
C LEU A 335 1.71 -33.30 -30.71
N ARG A 336 0.92 -33.26 -31.80
CA ARG A 336 1.39 -33.72 -33.12
C ARG A 336 2.49 -32.83 -33.68
N GLU A 337 2.41 -31.52 -33.48
CA GLU A 337 3.45 -30.57 -33.91
C GLU A 337 4.74 -30.72 -33.09
N GLU A 338 4.63 -30.94 -31.78
CA GLU A 338 5.76 -31.23 -30.88
C GLU A 338 6.43 -32.56 -31.22
N LEU A 339 5.65 -33.63 -31.48
CA LEU A 339 6.20 -34.91 -31.95
C LEU A 339 6.89 -34.77 -33.30
N ALA A 340 6.31 -34.02 -34.24
CA ALA A 340 6.95 -33.74 -35.54
C ALA A 340 8.22 -32.89 -35.40
N ALA A 341 8.28 -31.98 -34.42
CA ALA A 341 9.48 -31.21 -34.11
C ALA A 341 10.57 -32.09 -33.47
N ALA A 342 10.20 -32.99 -32.57
CA ALA A 342 11.10 -33.96 -31.94
C ALA A 342 11.67 -34.97 -32.94
N GLU A 343 10.89 -35.42 -33.93
CA GLU A 343 11.37 -36.25 -35.02
C GLU A 343 12.38 -35.51 -35.91
N ARG A 344 12.12 -34.24 -36.26
CA ARG A 344 13.09 -33.42 -37.00
C ARG A 344 14.39 -33.16 -36.22
N ALA A 345 14.32 -33.08 -34.89
CA ALA A 345 15.49 -32.93 -34.05
C ALA A 345 16.36 -34.21 -33.98
N LYS A 346 15.75 -35.40 -34.11
CA LYS A 346 16.46 -36.68 -34.15
C LYS A 346 17.31 -36.87 -35.41
N ASP A 347 16.89 -36.33 -36.54
CA ASP A 347 17.63 -36.44 -37.81
C ASP A 347 18.86 -35.51 -37.88
N GLY A 348 19.00 -34.57 -36.94
CA GLY A 348 20.08 -33.58 -36.92
C GLY A 348 21.23 -33.84 -35.92
N ALA A 349 21.09 -34.81 -35.01
CA ALA A 349 22.07 -35.04 -33.94
C ALA A 349 22.94 -36.28 -34.22
N ALA A 350 24.24 -36.07 -34.44
CA ALA A 350 25.23 -37.15 -34.51
C ALA A 350 25.27 -37.93 -33.17
N PRO A 351 25.40 -39.27 -33.20
CA PRO A 351 25.25 -40.10 -32.00
C PRO A 351 26.45 -39.92 -31.06
N SER A 352 26.19 -39.37 -29.86
CA SER A 352 27.15 -39.28 -28.77
C SER A 352 27.18 -40.60 -27.99
N THR A 353 28.35 -41.21 -27.90
CA THR A 353 28.61 -42.62 -27.55
C THR A 353 28.70 -42.91 -26.04
N ARG A 354 27.90 -42.28 -25.17
CA ARG A 354 28.04 -42.46 -23.69
C ARG A 354 26.81 -42.85 -22.88
N LEU A 355 25.71 -43.29 -23.50
CA LEU A 355 24.53 -43.83 -22.80
C LEU A 355 24.05 -45.17 -23.40
N ALA A 356 24.98 -46.06 -23.74
CA ALA A 356 24.67 -47.30 -24.46
C ALA A 356 24.39 -48.55 -23.58
N GLU A 357 24.54 -48.46 -22.26
CA GLU A 357 24.45 -49.66 -21.39
C GLU A 357 23.06 -49.88 -20.75
N GLY A 358 22.13 -48.92 -20.85
CA GLY A 358 20.75 -49.07 -20.34
C GLY A 358 19.72 -49.59 -21.34
N GLY A 359 20.03 -49.64 -22.64
CA GLY A 359 19.06 -49.95 -23.70
C GLY A 359 18.87 -51.44 -24.02
N THR A 360 19.76 -52.31 -23.54
CA THR A 360 19.76 -53.73 -23.92
C THR A 360 18.68 -54.53 -23.18
N ALA A 361 18.42 -54.24 -21.91
CA ALA A 361 17.38 -54.93 -21.13
C ALA A 361 15.95 -54.67 -21.67
N SER A 362 15.62 -53.42 -22.04
CA SER A 362 14.30 -53.07 -22.59
C SER A 362 14.06 -53.69 -23.98
N SER A 363 15.10 -53.83 -24.79
CA SER A 363 14.99 -54.42 -26.14
C SER A 363 14.83 -55.94 -26.14
N GLU A 364 15.43 -56.66 -25.19
CA GLU A 364 15.21 -58.11 -25.01
C GLU A 364 13.80 -58.40 -24.48
N MET A 365 13.30 -57.56 -23.58
CA MET A 365 11.96 -57.67 -22.99
C MET A 365 10.85 -57.42 -24.02
N MET A 366 10.98 -56.38 -24.85
CA MET A 366 10.06 -56.13 -25.98
C MET A 366 10.06 -57.28 -27.01
N ARG A 367 11.21 -57.93 -27.19
CA ARG A 367 11.32 -59.10 -28.09
C ARG A 367 10.59 -60.32 -27.52
N ALA A 368 10.75 -60.59 -26.23
CA ALA A 368 10.04 -61.67 -25.54
C ALA A 368 8.51 -61.46 -25.52
N MET A 369 8.07 -60.20 -25.34
CA MET A 369 6.64 -59.87 -25.38
C MET A 369 6.05 -60.05 -26.78
N LYS A 370 6.79 -59.64 -27.81
CA LYS A 370 6.39 -59.85 -29.20
C LYS A 370 6.31 -61.35 -29.53
N ASP A 371 7.29 -62.14 -29.12
CA ASP A 371 7.31 -63.58 -29.33
C ASP A 371 6.12 -64.28 -28.62
N ALA A 372 5.72 -63.80 -27.43
CA ALA A 372 4.55 -64.30 -26.71
C ALA A 372 3.22 -63.95 -27.40
N LEU A 373 3.10 -62.74 -27.96
CA LEU A 373 1.93 -62.30 -28.72
C LEU A 373 1.79 -63.05 -30.05
N ASP A 374 2.89 -63.17 -30.81
CA ASP A 374 2.92 -63.93 -32.07
C ASP A 374 2.53 -65.40 -31.82
N ARG A 375 2.91 -65.96 -30.66
CA ARG A 375 2.54 -67.33 -30.26
C ARG A 375 1.07 -67.46 -29.85
N LEU A 376 0.51 -66.47 -29.15
CA LEU A 376 -0.93 -66.44 -28.83
C LEU A 376 -1.78 -66.34 -30.09
N GLU A 377 -1.37 -65.52 -31.06
CA GLU A 377 -2.05 -65.40 -32.35
C GLU A 377 -2.01 -66.72 -33.13
N ALA A 378 -0.87 -67.43 -33.11
CA ALA A 378 -0.75 -68.76 -33.70
C ALA A 378 -1.70 -69.78 -33.04
N ILE A 379 -1.82 -69.80 -31.71
CA ILE A 379 -2.73 -70.69 -30.97
C ILE A 379 -4.21 -70.40 -31.31
N GLN A 380 -4.58 -69.12 -31.43
CA GLN A 380 -5.92 -68.73 -31.85
C GLN A 380 -6.21 -69.14 -33.30
N GLY A 381 -5.23 -69.01 -34.19
CA GLY A 381 -5.31 -69.50 -35.56
C GLY A 381 -5.49 -71.03 -35.64
N GLU A 382 -4.76 -71.79 -34.83
CA GLU A 382 -4.89 -73.26 -34.74
C GLU A 382 -6.26 -73.69 -34.21
N ARG A 383 -6.81 -72.98 -33.23
CA ARG A 383 -8.19 -73.21 -32.75
C ARG A 383 -9.23 -72.90 -33.82
N ALA A 384 -9.13 -71.75 -34.48
CA ALA A 384 -10.08 -71.35 -35.52
C ALA A 384 -10.05 -72.31 -36.72
N GLY A 385 -8.85 -72.80 -37.11
CA GLY A 385 -8.70 -73.80 -38.15
C GLY A 385 -9.28 -75.17 -37.76
N ALA A 386 -9.15 -75.57 -36.50
CA ALA A 386 -9.68 -76.83 -36.00
C ALA A 386 -11.20 -76.84 -35.81
N GLU A 387 -11.82 -75.67 -35.61
CA GLU A 387 -13.28 -75.53 -35.59
C GLU A 387 -13.90 -75.63 -37.00
N GLN A 388 -13.13 -75.35 -38.05
CA GLN A 388 -13.57 -75.44 -39.44
C GLN A 388 -13.29 -76.80 -40.11
N SER A 389 -12.45 -77.62 -39.48
CA SER A 389 -12.09 -78.96 -39.95
C SER A 389 -13.13 -80.01 -39.51
N GLU A 390 -13.66 -80.80 -40.45
CA GLU A 390 -14.54 -81.95 -40.14
C GLU A 390 -13.81 -83.05 -39.35
N GLU A 391 -12.47 -83.10 -39.45
CA GLU A 391 -11.62 -83.87 -38.53
C GLU A 391 -11.37 -83.02 -37.29
N GLY A 392 -12.26 -83.14 -36.30
CA GLY A 392 -12.16 -82.38 -35.06
C GLY A 392 -10.86 -82.63 -34.31
N MET A 393 -10.27 -81.56 -33.76
CA MET A 393 -9.12 -81.62 -32.85
C MET A 393 -9.35 -82.62 -31.71
N SER A 394 -8.34 -83.41 -31.37
CA SER A 394 -8.43 -84.30 -30.22
C SER A 394 -8.58 -83.50 -28.92
N GLU A 395 -9.30 -84.04 -27.93
CA GLU A 395 -9.49 -83.39 -26.64
C GLU A 395 -8.15 -83.08 -25.94
N ALA A 396 -7.15 -83.94 -26.15
CA ALA A 396 -5.80 -83.74 -25.65
C ALA A 396 -5.09 -82.53 -26.30
N ASP A 397 -5.29 -82.30 -27.59
CA ASP A 397 -4.72 -81.14 -28.29
C ASP A 397 -5.41 -79.84 -27.87
N ARG A 398 -6.73 -79.87 -27.61
CA ARG A 398 -7.46 -78.71 -27.06
C ARG A 398 -6.99 -78.35 -25.67
N GLU A 399 -6.77 -79.36 -24.82
CA GLU A 399 -6.29 -79.14 -23.46
C GLU A 399 -4.84 -78.61 -23.46
N ARG A 400 -3.99 -79.13 -24.35
CA ARG A 400 -2.62 -78.63 -24.54
C ARG A 400 -2.60 -77.17 -24.99
N LEU A 401 -3.40 -76.79 -25.99
CA LEU A 401 -3.47 -75.40 -26.47
C LEU A 401 -4.07 -74.46 -25.41
N ALA A 402 -5.05 -74.93 -24.62
CA ALA A 402 -5.61 -74.16 -23.52
C ALA A 402 -4.58 -73.92 -22.39
N GLN A 403 -3.76 -74.92 -22.08
CA GLN A 403 -2.68 -74.79 -21.10
C GLN A 403 -1.57 -73.85 -21.59
N GLU A 404 -1.18 -73.94 -22.87
CA GLU A 404 -0.18 -73.06 -23.47
C GLU A 404 -0.67 -71.60 -23.54
N GLU A 405 -1.93 -71.38 -23.93
CA GLU A 405 -2.58 -70.06 -23.89
C GLU A 405 -2.60 -69.47 -22.47
N ALA A 406 -2.98 -70.26 -21.46
CA ALA A 406 -3.00 -69.82 -20.07
C ALA A 406 -1.59 -69.45 -19.54
N GLN A 407 -0.56 -70.17 -19.97
CA GLN A 407 0.83 -69.87 -19.60
C GLN A 407 1.31 -68.56 -20.24
N LEU A 408 1.01 -68.33 -21.52
CA LEU A 408 1.38 -67.11 -22.22
C LEU A 408 0.63 -65.88 -21.67
N LEU A 409 -0.67 -66.01 -21.39
CA LEU A 409 -1.45 -64.95 -20.75
C LEU A 409 -0.94 -64.66 -19.31
N GLY A 410 -0.48 -65.69 -18.59
CA GLY A 410 0.14 -65.51 -17.27
C GLY A 410 1.46 -64.73 -17.33
N LEU A 411 2.30 -65.01 -18.32
CA LEU A 411 3.54 -64.26 -18.56
C LEU A 411 3.26 -62.81 -18.96
N LEU A 412 2.30 -62.58 -19.86
CA LEU A 412 1.90 -61.24 -20.29
C LEU A 412 1.36 -60.42 -19.10
N ARG A 413 0.57 -61.04 -18.22
CA ARG A 413 0.00 -60.37 -17.04
C ARG A 413 1.06 -60.04 -15.98
N MET A 414 2.03 -60.93 -15.72
CA MET A 414 3.16 -60.61 -14.84
C MET A 414 4.01 -59.47 -15.39
N GLN A 415 4.18 -59.43 -16.72
CA GLN A 415 4.93 -58.37 -17.37
C GLN A 415 4.21 -57.03 -17.31
N GLN A 416 2.90 -56.99 -17.60
CA GLN A 416 2.07 -55.80 -17.43
C GLN A 416 2.08 -55.29 -15.99
N GLN A 417 2.07 -56.19 -15.00
CA GLN A 417 2.21 -55.79 -13.59
C GLN A 417 3.59 -55.20 -13.29
N GLY A 418 4.67 -55.74 -13.87
CA GLY A 418 6.01 -55.18 -13.74
C GLY A 418 6.14 -53.79 -14.38
N GLU A 419 5.55 -53.61 -15.57
CA GLU A 419 5.49 -52.30 -16.25
C GLU A 419 4.60 -51.33 -15.49
N GLU A 420 3.43 -51.73 -15.00
CA GLU A 420 2.57 -50.90 -14.14
C GLU A 420 3.27 -50.49 -12.84
N ASP A 421 4.04 -51.39 -12.22
CA ASP A 421 4.82 -51.08 -11.02
C ASP A 421 6.00 -50.14 -11.32
N GLU A 422 6.66 -50.28 -12.47
CA GLU A 422 7.67 -49.33 -12.95
C GLU A 422 7.05 -47.97 -13.28
N TRP A 423 5.90 -47.93 -13.96
CA TRP A 423 5.15 -46.71 -14.23
C TRP A 423 4.67 -46.04 -12.95
N ARG A 424 4.24 -46.81 -11.94
CA ARG A 424 3.89 -46.29 -10.62
C ARG A 424 5.11 -45.71 -9.92
N ARG A 425 6.26 -46.39 -9.95
CA ARG A 425 7.51 -45.85 -9.41
C ARG A 425 7.95 -44.58 -10.12
N GLN A 426 7.90 -44.54 -11.45
CA GLN A 426 8.22 -43.34 -12.22
C GLN A 426 7.22 -42.21 -11.99
N ALA A 427 5.93 -42.52 -11.84
CA ALA A 427 4.91 -41.54 -11.49
C ALA A 427 5.09 -41.01 -10.06
N ASP A 428 5.52 -41.86 -9.12
CA ASP A 428 5.83 -41.46 -7.75
C ASP A 428 7.14 -40.66 -7.68
N GLU A 429 8.18 -41.00 -8.46
CA GLU A 429 9.40 -40.20 -8.65
C GLU A 429 9.09 -38.85 -9.32
N LEU A 430 8.17 -38.81 -10.29
CA LEU A 430 7.71 -37.57 -10.90
C LEU A 430 6.87 -36.74 -9.92
N ARG A 431 6.02 -37.36 -9.10
CA ARG A 431 5.31 -36.67 -8.01
C ARG A 431 6.24 -36.16 -6.94
N GLU A 432 7.30 -36.89 -6.62
CA GLU A 432 8.33 -36.45 -5.68
C GLU A 432 9.11 -35.27 -6.26
N ARG A 433 9.46 -35.31 -7.56
CA ARG A 433 10.04 -34.17 -8.29
C ARG A 433 9.10 -32.99 -8.40
N ASP A 434 7.81 -33.22 -8.63
CA ASP A 434 6.80 -32.17 -8.70
C ASP A 434 6.57 -31.58 -7.31
N ALA A 435 6.57 -32.38 -6.25
CA ALA A 435 6.49 -31.92 -4.86
C ALA A 435 7.77 -31.18 -4.43
N GLU A 436 8.95 -31.61 -4.89
CA GLU A 436 10.22 -30.91 -4.70
C GLU A 436 10.23 -29.59 -5.48
N ALA A 437 9.75 -29.57 -6.73
CA ALA A 437 9.59 -28.37 -7.53
C ALA A 437 8.53 -27.43 -6.95
N GLN A 438 7.46 -27.96 -6.35
CA GLN A 438 6.42 -27.21 -5.68
C GLN A 438 6.93 -26.65 -4.36
N ARG A 439 7.74 -27.40 -3.60
CA ARG A 439 8.49 -26.87 -2.45
C ARG A 439 9.47 -25.79 -2.86
N LEU A 440 10.22 -25.96 -3.94
CA LEU A 440 11.12 -24.93 -4.45
C LEU A 440 10.35 -23.71 -4.97
N ARG A 441 9.15 -23.88 -5.54
CA ARG A 441 8.25 -22.78 -5.91
C ARG A 441 7.62 -22.12 -4.70
N GLU A 442 7.31 -22.85 -3.64
CA GLU A 442 6.80 -22.31 -2.38
C GLU A 442 7.92 -21.61 -1.61
N GLU A 443 9.16 -22.12 -1.65
CA GLU A 443 10.37 -21.45 -1.14
C GLU A 443 10.70 -20.22 -1.97
N LEU A 444 10.58 -20.26 -3.31
CA LEU A 444 10.70 -19.10 -4.18
C LEU A 444 9.58 -18.09 -3.95
N ALA A 445 8.33 -18.53 -3.78
CA ALA A 445 7.19 -17.67 -3.49
C ALA A 445 7.22 -17.15 -2.05
N ALA A 446 7.82 -17.89 -1.11
CA ALA A 446 8.11 -17.41 0.24
C ALA A 446 9.28 -16.42 0.23
N ALA A 447 10.29 -16.63 -0.63
CA ALA A 447 11.36 -15.68 -0.88
C ALA A 447 10.88 -14.43 -1.64
N GLU A 448 9.89 -14.55 -2.53
CA GLU A 448 9.23 -13.43 -3.21
C GLU A 448 8.30 -12.68 -2.25
N ARG A 449 7.48 -13.36 -1.44
CA ARG A 449 6.73 -12.72 -0.35
C ARG A 449 7.64 -12.11 0.71
N ALA A 450 8.82 -12.68 0.94
CA ALA A 450 9.86 -12.07 1.76
C ALA A 450 10.58 -10.91 1.05
N LYS A 451 10.59 -10.84 -0.29
CA LYS A 451 11.04 -9.68 -1.09
C LYS A 451 10.02 -8.55 -1.08
N ASP A 452 8.73 -8.86 -1.06
CA ASP A 452 7.64 -7.87 -1.05
C ASP A 452 7.35 -7.37 0.38
N GLY A 453 7.72 -8.15 1.41
CA GLY A 453 7.64 -7.78 2.82
C GLY A 453 8.94 -7.32 3.48
N ALA A 454 10.09 -7.38 2.79
CA ALA A 454 11.37 -6.92 3.33
C ALA A 454 12.01 -5.82 2.48
N ALA A 455 12.23 -4.67 3.12
CA ALA A 455 13.09 -3.59 2.64
C ALA A 455 14.48 -4.10 2.14
N PRO A 456 15.13 -3.38 1.22
CA PRO A 456 15.88 -3.93 0.07
C PRO A 456 17.37 -4.26 0.34
N SER A 457 17.72 -4.77 1.52
CA SER A 457 19.14 -4.90 1.93
C SER A 457 19.81 -6.23 1.53
N THR A 458 19.07 -7.30 1.22
CA THR A 458 19.69 -8.62 0.89
C THR A 458 19.95 -8.87 -0.61
N ARG A 459 19.56 -7.96 -1.52
CA ARG A 459 19.78 -8.14 -2.97
C ARG A 459 21.24 -8.04 -3.44
N LEU A 460 22.17 -7.58 -2.60
CA LEU A 460 23.59 -7.49 -2.97
C LEU A 460 24.33 -8.84 -2.94
N ALA A 461 23.84 -9.86 -2.22
CA ALA A 461 24.52 -11.15 -2.10
C ALA A 461 24.20 -12.12 -3.26
N GLU A 462 22.99 -12.10 -3.81
CA GLU A 462 22.58 -13.00 -4.90
C GLU A 462 23.01 -12.49 -6.30
N GLY A 463 23.12 -11.17 -6.50
CA GLY A 463 23.69 -10.58 -7.71
C GLY A 463 25.15 -10.97 -7.94
N GLY A 464 25.89 -11.26 -6.86
CA GLY A 464 27.29 -11.72 -6.94
C GLY A 464 27.46 -13.08 -7.62
N ALA A 465 26.50 -14.00 -7.49
CA ALA A 465 26.59 -15.33 -8.10
C ALA A 465 26.36 -15.28 -9.62
N ALA A 466 25.33 -14.53 -10.07
CA ALA A 466 25.04 -14.33 -11.48
C ALA A 466 26.13 -13.49 -12.18
N SER A 467 26.62 -12.43 -11.51
CA SER A 467 27.76 -11.63 -12.00
C SER A 467 29.06 -12.45 -12.08
N SER A 468 29.30 -13.36 -11.11
CA SER A 468 30.48 -14.24 -11.13
C SER A 468 30.42 -15.29 -12.25
N GLU A 469 29.25 -15.86 -12.55
CA GLU A 469 29.10 -16.78 -13.70
C GLU A 469 29.27 -16.07 -15.04
N MET A 470 28.72 -14.86 -15.17
CA MET A 470 28.85 -14.03 -16.36
C MET A 470 30.31 -13.60 -16.60
N MET A 471 31.04 -13.19 -15.54
CA MET A 471 32.47 -12.91 -15.62
C MET A 471 33.28 -14.16 -16.01
N ARG A 472 32.98 -15.34 -15.46
CA ARG A 472 33.65 -16.59 -15.85
C ARG A 472 33.37 -16.97 -17.31
N ALA A 473 32.16 -16.70 -17.81
CA ALA A 473 31.82 -16.92 -19.22
C ALA A 473 32.61 -15.97 -20.14
N ALA A 474 32.70 -14.67 -19.79
CA ALA A 474 33.53 -13.68 -20.48
C ALA A 474 35.00 -14.12 -20.55
N THR A 475 35.58 -14.52 -19.41
CA THR A 475 36.98 -14.98 -19.36
C THR A 475 37.20 -16.18 -20.28
N ARG A 476 36.30 -17.18 -20.26
CA ARG A 476 36.41 -18.34 -21.18
C ARG A 476 36.30 -17.93 -22.66
N THR A 477 35.45 -16.98 -23.00
CA THR A 477 35.34 -16.48 -24.38
C THR A 477 36.59 -15.71 -24.82
N LEU A 478 37.20 -14.93 -23.93
CA LEU A 478 38.46 -14.23 -24.18
C LEU A 478 39.62 -15.22 -24.32
N ASP A 479 39.76 -16.18 -23.41
CA ASP A 479 40.78 -17.23 -23.47
C ASP A 479 40.68 -18.03 -24.79
N ARG A 480 39.45 -18.30 -25.26
CA ARG A 480 39.24 -18.99 -26.54
C ARG A 480 39.59 -18.10 -27.75
N LEU A 481 39.29 -16.81 -27.70
CA LEU A 481 39.70 -15.85 -28.72
C LEU A 481 41.23 -15.73 -28.81
N GLU A 482 41.91 -15.66 -27.66
CA GLU A 482 43.38 -15.66 -27.60
C GLU A 482 43.96 -16.96 -28.16
N ALA A 483 43.36 -18.12 -27.85
CA ALA A 483 43.77 -19.39 -28.42
C ALA A 483 43.62 -19.44 -29.95
N ILE A 484 42.50 -18.94 -30.51
CA ILE A 484 42.27 -18.88 -31.96
C ILE A 484 43.27 -17.93 -32.64
N GLN A 485 43.57 -16.80 -32.02
CA GLN A 485 44.58 -15.86 -32.52
C GLN A 485 45.98 -16.49 -32.49
N GLY A 486 46.30 -17.27 -31.44
CA GLY A 486 47.52 -18.05 -31.35
C GLY A 486 47.63 -19.14 -32.41
N GLU A 487 46.54 -19.88 -32.67
CA GLU A 487 46.48 -20.91 -33.73
C GLU A 487 46.68 -20.29 -35.13
N ARG A 488 46.07 -19.14 -35.41
CA ARG A 488 46.31 -18.38 -36.65
C ARG A 488 47.76 -17.92 -36.79
N ALA A 489 48.31 -17.31 -35.74
CA ALA A 489 49.69 -16.83 -35.75
C ALA A 489 50.70 -17.99 -35.91
N GLY A 490 50.43 -19.15 -35.30
CA GLY A 490 51.25 -20.35 -35.44
C GLY A 490 51.21 -20.93 -36.85
N ALA A 491 50.04 -20.93 -37.50
CA ALA A 491 49.90 -21.47 -38.85
C ALA A 491 50.38 -20.53 -39.96
N GLU A 492 50.53 -19.23 -39.67
CA GLU A 492 51.27 -18.30 -40.53
C GLU A 492 52.79 -18.54 -40.47
N GLN A 493 53.29 -19.15 -39.40
CA GLN A 493 54.71 -19.44 -39.20
C GLN A 493 55.13 -20.85 -39.66
N SER A 494 54.20 -21.80 -39.79
CA SER A 494 54.51 -23.15 -40.29
C SER A 494 54.59 -23.21 -41.82
N GLU A 495 55.66 -23.80 -42.36
CA GLU A 495 55.81 -24.03 -43.82
C GLU A 495 54.71 -24.96 -44.40
N GLU A 496 54.13 -25.83 -43.55
CA GLU A 496 52.89 -26.54 -43.83
C GLU A 496 51.72 -25.59 -43.54
N GLY A 497 51.34 -24.79 -44.53
CA GLY A 497 50.25 -23.82 -44.37
C GLY A 497 48.93 -24.47 -43.99
N MET A 498 48.19 -23.82 -43.07
CA MET A 498 46.81 -24.20 -42.71
C MET A 498 45.93 -24.35 -43.96
N SER A 499 45.07 -25.37 -43.99
CA SER A 499 44.12 -25.52 -45.10
C SER A 499 43.15 -24.33 -45.14
N GLU A 500 42.69 -23.97 -46.33
CA GLU A 500 41.72 -22.86 -46.50
C GLU A 500 40.44 -23.11 -45.69
N ALA A 501 40.02 -24.38 -45.57
CA ALA A 501 38.89 -24.79 -44.75
C ALA A 501 39.11 -24.54 -43.25
N ASP A 502 40.33 -24.77 -42.74
CA ASP A 502 40.66 -24.51 -41.33
C ASP A 502 40.71 -23.00 -41.04
N ARG A 503 41.20 -22.19 -41.99
CA ARG A 503 41.18 -20.72 -41.87
C ARG A 503 39.77 -20.17 -41.83
N GLU A 504 38.89 -20.68 -42.68
CA GLU A 504 37.48 -20.27 -42.72
C GLU A 504 36.76 -20.70 -41.44
N ARG A 505 37.02 -21.92 -40.94
CA ARG A 505 36.47 -22.39 -39.67
C ARG A 505 36.90 -21.51 -38.49
N LEU A 506 38.18 -21.16 -38.38
CA LEU A 506 38.67 -20.27 -37.32
C LEU A 506 38.13 -18.84 -37.46
N ALA A 507 37.92 -18.35 -38.69
CA ALA A 507 37.27 -17.06 -38.92
C ALA A 507 35.81 -17.04 -38.45
N GLN A 508 35.08 -18.11 -38.71
CA GLN A 508 33.69 -18.25 -38.26
C GLN A 508 33.60 -18.36 -36.75
N GLU A 509 34.49 -19.13 -36.12
CA GLU A 509 34.55 -19.29 -34.66
C GLU A 509 34.92 -17.97 -33.96
N GLU A 510 35.90 -17.21 -34.49
CA GLU A 510 36.26 -15.88 -34.00
C GLU A 510 35.08 -14.90 -34.10
N ALA A 511 34.36 -14.88 -35.23
CA ALA A 511 33.20 -14.02 -35.43
C ALA A 511 32.05 -14.35 -34.45
N GLN A 512 31.83 -15.64 -34.16
CA GLN A 512 30.83 -16.08 -33.18
C GLN A 512 31.19 -15.64 -31.76
N LEU A 513 32.45 -15.79 -31.36
CA LEU A 513 32.93 -15.39 -30.03
C LEU A 513 32.91 -13.87 -29.85
N LEU A 514 33.28 -13.10 -30.88
CA LEU A 514 33.14 -11.63 -30.87
C LEU A 514 31.68 -11.18 -30.78
N GLY A 515 30.76 -11.92 -31.40
CA GLY A 515 29.31 -11.69 -31.28
C GLY A 515 28.80 -11.91 -29.85
N LEU A 516 29.24 -12.99 -29.19
CA LEU A 516 28.91 -13.28 -27.79
C LEU A 516 29.47 -12.19 -26.85
N LEU A 517 30.71 -11.77 -27.08
CA LEU A 517 31.34 -10.71 -26.27
C LEU A 517 30.58 -9.37 -26.39
N ARG A 518 30.12 -9.02 -27.60
CA ARG A 518 29.33 -7.81 -27.82
C ARG A 518 27.95 -7.87 -27.16
N MET A 519 27.26 -9.01 -27.22
CA MET A 519 25.98 -9.19 -26.51
C MET A 519 26.16 -9.09 -25.00
N GLN A 520 27.25 -9.63 -24.46
CA GLN A 520 27.55 -9.53 -23.04
C GLN A 520 27.84 -8.09 -22.61
N GLN A 521 28.65 -7.35 -23.37
CA GLN A 521 28.91 -5.91 -23.11
C GLN A 521 27.61 -5.09 -23.15
N GLN A 522 26.72 -5.40 -24.10
CA GLN A 522 25.43 -4.73 -24.18
C GLN A 522 24.53 -5.07 -22.98
N GLY A 523 24.55 -6.33 -22.50
CA GLY A 523 23.87 -6.73 -21.28
C GLY A 523 24.40 -6.02 -20.03
N GLU A 524 25.71 -5.87 -19.91
CA GLU A 524 26.34 -5.11 -18.81
C GLU A 524 26.02 -3.61 -18.88
N GLU A 525 25.98 -3.01 -20.08
CA GLU A 525 25.55 -1.62 -20.25
C GLU A 525 24.08 -1.42 -19.90
N ASP A 526 23.21 -2.34 -20.31
CA ASP A 526 21.78 -2.30 -19.97
C ASP A 526 21.55 -2.50 -18.47
N GLU A 527 22.32 -3.38 -17.82
CA GLU A 527 22.28 -3.58 -16.37
C GLU A 527 22.78 -2.34 -15.62
N ARG A 528 23.87 -1.71 -16.08
CA ARG A 528 24.34 -0.42 -15.53
C ARG A 528 23.31 0.69 -15.67
N ARG A 529 22.58 0.74 -16.79
CA ARG A 529 21.48 1.69 -17.00
C ARG A 529 20.34 1.43 -16.01
N ARG A 530 19.93 0.16 -15.84
CA ARG A 530 18.92 -0.22 -14.84
C ARG A 530 19.33 0.13 -13.42
N GLN A 531 20.58 -0.15 -13.03
CA GLN A 531 21.11 0.23 -11.71
C GLN A 531 21.13 1.76 -11.53
N ALA A 532 21.49 2.52 -12.56
CA ALA A 532 21.45 3.98 -12.51
C ALA A 532 20.01 4.52 -12.38
N ASP A 533 19.05 3.90 -13.05
CA ASP A 533 17.63 4.26 -12.95
C ASP A 533 17.03 3.87 -11.58
N GLU A 534 17.37 2.69 -11.04
CA GLU A 534 17.00 2.28 -9.67
C GLU A 534 17.58 3.23 -8.61
N LEU A 535 18.81 3.70 -8.78
CA LEU A 535 19.41 4.70 -7.88
C LEU A 535 18.66 6.04 -7.96
N ARG A 536 18.29 6.49 -9.17
CA ARG A 536 17.48 7.70 -9.33
C ARG A 536 16.09 7.57 -8.72
N GLU A 537 15.46 6.40 -8.84
CA GLU A 537 14.16 6.12 -8.23
C GLU A 537 14.26 6.13 -6.70
N ARG A 538 15.32 5.54 -6.13
CA ARG A 538 15.59 5.60 -4.68
C ARG A 538 15.87 7.01 -4.19
N ASP A 539 16.62 7.81 -4.94
CA ASP A 539 16.87 9.21 -4.61
C ASP A 539 15.56 10.03 -4.64
N ALA A 540 14.68 9.75 -5.61
CA ALA A 540 13.36 10.38 -5.71
C ALA A 540 12.42 9.93 -4.57
N GLU A 541 12.44 8.66 -4.19
CA GLU A 541 11.66 8.12 -3.07
C GLU A 541 12.15 8.69 -1.73
N ALA A 542 13.47 8.76 -1.53
CA ALA A 542 14.07 9.41 -0.35
C ALA A 542 13.72 10.90 -0.27
N GLN A 543 13.63 11.59 -1.40
CA GLN A 543 13.14 12.98 -1.45
C GLN A 543 11.66 13.07 -1.06
N ARG A 544 10.80 12.20 -1.59
CA ARG A 544 9.37 12.15 -1.20
C ARG A 544 9.18 11.89 0.28
N LEU A 545 9.91 10.93 0.86
CA LEU A 545 9.83 10.64 2.30
C LEU A 545 10.32 11.82 3.15
N ARG A 546 11.34 12.57 2.69
CA ARG A 546 11.77 13.82 3.36
C ARG A 546 10.71 14.90 3.27
N GLU A 547 10.03 15.05 2.13
CA GLU A 547 8.93 16.00 1.96
C GLU A 547 7.70 15.62 2.81
N GLU A 548 7.37 14.34 2.90
CA GLU A 548 6.29 13.82 3.75
C GLU A 548 6.61 13.98 5.24
N LEU A 549 7.85 13.70 5.67
CA LEU A 549 8.30 13.96 7.03
C LEU A 549 8.27 15.47 7.36
N ALA A 550 8.74 16.32 6.44
CA ALA A 550 8.67 17.77 6.62
C ALA A 550 7.22 18.28 6.65
N ALA A 551 6.30 17.68 5.89
CA ALA A 551 4.87 17.98 5.94
C ALA A 551 4.23 17.51 7.26
N ALA A 552 4.61 16.33 7.75
CA ALA A 552 4.15 15.79 9.03
C ALA A 552 4.67 16.62 10.22
N GLU A 553 5.92 17.09 10.19
CA GLU A 553 6.47 18.01 11.19
C GLU A 553 5.74 19.36 11.19
N ARG A 554 5.47 19.93 10.01
CA ARG A 554 4.64 21.14 9.89
C ARG A 554 3.21 20.95 10.41
N ALA A 555 2.63 19.76 10.21
CA ALA A 555 1.31 19.44 10.76
C ALA A 555 1.34 19.27 12.30
N LYS A 556 2.46 18.80 12.85
CA LYS A 556 2.69 18.63 14.29
C LYS A 556 2.87 19.96 15.02
N ASP A 557 3.45 20.96 14.37
CA ASP A 557 3.59 22.32 14.93
C ASP A 557 2.28 23.13 14.89
N GLY A 558 1.29 22.68 14.11
CA GLY A 558 -0.05 23.28 14.04
C GLY A 558 -1.07 22.71 15.03
N ALA A 559 -0.77 21.60 15.70
CA ALA A 559 -1.68 20.93 16.64
C ALA A 559 -1.19 21.10 18.08
N GLY A 560 -2.00 21.78 18.91
CA GLY A 560 -1.71 21.98 20.33
C GLY A 560 -1.47 20.67 21.11
N PRO A 561 -0.82 20.75 22.29
CA PRO A 561 -0.14 19.63 22.92
C PRO A 561 -1.10 18.72 23.69
N LEU A 562 -1.88 17.88 23.03
CA LEU A 562 -2.68 16.82 23.67
C LEU A 562 -2.84 15.62 22.74
N THR A 563 -1.81 14.76 22.68
CA THR A 563 -1.85 13.28 22.53
C THR A 563 -0.49 12.77 22.04
N ARG A 564 0.33 12.24 22.95
CA ARG A 564 1.54 11.46 22.62
C ARG A 564 1.59 10.21 23.49
N LEU A 565 0.80 9.19 23.18
CA LEU A 565 0.94 7.83 23.74
C LEU A 565 0.27 6.82 22.80
N SER A 566 0.90 6.41 21.69
CA SER A 566 0.60 5.12 21.01
C SER A 566 1.48 4.71 19.80
N GLU A 567 2.62 5.33 19.50
CA GLU A 567 3.45 4.97 18.31
C GLU A 567 4.82 4.36 18.65
N GLY A 568 4.90 3.53 19.70
CA GLY A 568 6.18 2.96 20.17
C GLY A 568 6.70 1.74 19.39
N GLY A 569 5.83 1.01 18.67
CA GLY A 569 6.17 -0.31 18.11
C GLY A 569 6.98 -0.28 16.80
N ALA A 570 6.63 0.59 15.85
CA ALA A 570 7.27 0.63 14.53
C ALA A 570 8.66 1.31 14.58
N ALA A 571 8.76 2.42 15.32
CA ALA A 571 10.01 3.18 15.49
C ALA A 571 11.13 2.35 16.15
N SER A 572 10.79 1.47 17.09
CA SER A 572 11.75 0.56 17.75
C SER A 572 12.34 -0.47 16.76
N SER A 573 11.53 -0.98 15.83
CA SER A 573 11.96 -1.99 14.87
C SER A 573 12.86 -1.43 13.74
N GLU A 574 12.58 -0.22 13.27
CA GLU A 574 13.43 0.47 12.28
C GLU A 574 14.74 0.95 12.90
N MET A 575 14.71 1.43 14.14
CA MET A 575 15.90 1.81 14.89
C MET A 575 16.83 0.60 15.11
N MET A 576 16.28 -0.56 15.50
CA MET A 576 17.04 -1.81 15.63
C MET A 576 17.67 -2.28 14.31
N ARG A 577 16.99 -2.05 13.18
CA ARG A 577 17.50 -2.38 11.84
C ARG A 577 18.65 -1.46 11.43
N ALA A 578 18.46 -0.14 11.58
CA ALA A 578 19.51 0.85 11.34
C ALA A 578 20.74 0.64 12.24
N MET A 579 20.52 0.14 13.46
CA MET A 579 21.57 -0.15 14.43
C MET A 579 22.38 -1.39 14.06
N LYS A 580 21.72 -2.44 13.57
CA LYS A 580 22.40 -3.61 13.01
C LYS A 580 23.23 -3.23 11.78
N ASP A 581 22.65 -2.44 10.87
CA ASP A 581 23.36 -1.96 9.69
C ASP A 581 24.57 -1.08 10.06
N ALA A 582 24.45 -0.27 11.12
CA ALA A 582 25.56 0.55 11.64
C ALA A 582 26.69 -0.30 12.25
N LEU A 583 26.36 -1.40 12.94
CA LEU A 583 27.32 -2.34 13.51
C LEU A 583 28.05 -3.15 12.43
N ASP A 584 27.31 -3.70 11.47
CA ASP A 584 27.88 -4.44 10.33
C ASP A 584 28.81 -3.52 9.52
N ARG A 585 28.46 -2.22 9.41
CA ARG A 585 29.29 -1.20 8.74
C ARG A 585 30.54 -0.83 9.53
N LEU A 586 30.44 -0.71 10.86
CA LEU A 586 31.61 -0.50 11.73
C LEU A 586 32.59 -1.67 11.63
N GLU A 587 32.09 -2.91 11.62
CA GLU A 587 32.91 -4.11 11.46
C GLU A 587 33.61 -4.13 10.09
N ALA A 588 32.90 -3.75 9.02
CA ALA A 588 33.49 -3.59 7.69
C ALA A 588 34.59 -2.53 7.64
N ILE A 589 34.38 -1.34 8.23
CA ILE A 589 35.38 -0.26 8.29
C ILE A 589 36.62 -0.71 9.08
N GLN A 590 36.44 -1.44 10.17
CA GLN A 590 37.54 -2.00 10.96
C GLN A 590 38.30 -3.07 10.16
N GLY A 591 37.60 -3.90 9.39
CA GLY A 591 38.20 -4.87 8.47
C GLY A 591 39.00 -4.21 7.35
N GLU A 592 38.48 -3.14 6.73
CA GLU A 592 39.16 -2.37 5.68
C GLU A 592 40.43 -1.69 6.22
N ARG A 593 40.38 -1.12 7.44
CA ARG A 593 41.56 -0.58 8.11
C ARG A 593 42.59 -1.67 8.40
N ALA A 594 42.18 -2.80 8.96
CA ALA A 594 43.09 -3.90 9.28
C ALA A 594 43.72 -4.51 8.02
N GLY A 595 42.97 -4.59 6.91
CA GLY A 595 43.46 -5.06 5.61
C GLY A 595 44.46 -4.09 4.98
N ALA A 596 44.19 -2.79 5.05
CA ALA A 596 45.07 -1.77 4.48
C ALA A 596 46.34 -1.50 5.32
N GLU A 597 46.31 -1.82 6.61
CA GLU A 597 47.52 -1.88 7.44
C GLU A 597 48.42 -3.08 7.09
N GLN A 598 47.86 -4.10 6.44
CA GLN A 598 48.58 -5.30 6.00
C GLN A 598 49.04 -5.25 4.53
N SER A 599 48.45 -4.39 3.68
CA SER A 599 48.88 -4.21 2.29
C SER A 599 50.07 -3.26 2.16
N GLU A 600 51.09 -3.65 1.37
CA GLU A 600 52.24 -2.77 1.07
C GLU A 600 51.85 -1.52 0.25
N GLU A 601 50.71 -1.57 -0.45
CA GLU A 601 50.06 -0.39 -1.02
C GLU A 601 49.19 0.26 0.06
N GLY A 602 49.74 1.27 0.72
CA GLY A 602 49.05 1.98 1.80
C GLY A 602 47.80 2.73 1.32
N MET A 603 46.74 2.67 2.13
CA MET A 603 45.52 3.46 1.96
C MET A 603 45.85 4.97 1.85
N SER A 604 45.18 5.70 0.96
CA SER A 604 45.39 7.14 0.81
C SER A 604 44.96 7.89 2.09
N GLU A 605 45.58 9.04 2.36
CA GLU A 605 45.26 9.86 3.54
C GLU A 605 43.78 10.32 3.54
N ALA A 606 43.23 10.59 2.35
CA ALA A 606 41.82 10.93 2.17
C ALA A 606 40.88 9.77 2.53
N ASP A 607 41.25 8.53 2.18
CA ASP A 607 40.44 7.35 2.52
C ASP A 607 40.50 7.06 4.03
N ARG A 608 41.65 7.28 4.68
CA ARG A 608 41.78 7.15 6.14
C ARG A 608 40.93 8.17 6.89
N GLU A 609 40.91 9.42 6.42
CA GLU A 609 40.12 10.49 7.00
C GLU A 609 38.61 10.22 6.80
N ARG A 610 38.21 9.76 5.61
CA ARG A 610 36.83 9.36 5.33
C ARG A 610 36.36 8.22 6.24
N LEU A 611 37.15 7.15 6.39
CA LEU A 611 36.82 6.03 7.27
C LEU A 611 36.79 6.45 8.75
N ALA A 612 37.63 7.40 9.17
CA ALA A 612 37.60 7.94 10.54
C ALA A 612 36.33 8.76 10.83
N GLN A 613 35.88 9.55 9.86
CA GLN A 613 34.64 10.32 9.98
C GLN A 613 33.41 9.40 10.00
N GLU A 614 33.39 8.37 9.15
CA GLU A 614 32.31 7.37 9.11
C GLU A 614 32.25 6.56 10.42
N GLU A 615 33.39 6.13 10.96
CA GLU A 615 33.48 5.45 12.27
C GLU A 615 32.97 6.34 13.41
N ALA A 616 33.34 7.62 13.44
CA ALA A 616 32.89 8.56 14.48
C ALA A 616 31.37 8.80 14.45
N GLN A 617 30.77 8.85 13.27
CA GLN A 617 29.32 9.00 13.10
C GLN A 617 28.57 7.76 13.60
N LEU A 618 29.05 6.56 13.25
CA LEU A 618 28.44 5.30 13.65
C LEU A 618 28.56 5.08 15.18
N LEU A 619 29.70 5.45 15.78
CA LEU A 619 29.87 5.44 17.24
C LEU A 619 28.96 6.45 17.95
N GLY A 620 28.64 7.57 17.31
CA GLY A 620 27.66 8.55 17.80
C GLY A 620 26.25 7.98 17.88
N LEU A 621 25.81 7.24 16.85
CA LEU A 621 24.52 6.55 16.82
C LEU A 621 24.41 5.49 17.94
N LEU A 622 25.48 4.72 18.15
CA LEU A 622 25.56 3.72 19.23
C LEU A 622 25.44 4.34 20.64
N ARG A 623 26.03 5.51 20.89
CA ARG A 623 25.88 6.21 22.19
C ARG A 623 24.45 6.71 22.41
N MET A 624 23.80 7.26 21.37
CA MET A 624 22.42 7.72 21.50
C MET A 624 21.46 6.56 21.82
N GLN A 625 21.72 5.37 21.26
CA GLN A 625 20.96 4.17 21.61
C GLN A 625 21.19 3.73 23.06
N GLN A 626 22.44 3.67 23.53
CA GLN A 626 22.71 3.31 24.94
C GLN A 626 21.97 4.24 25.90
N GLN A 627 21.91 5.53 25.56
CA GLN A 627 21.15 6.51 26.32
C GLN A 627 19.63 6.27 26.21
N GLY A 628 19.12 5.91 25.03
CA GLY A 628 17.72 5.51 24.83
C GLY A 628 17.32 4.25 25.62
N GLU A 629 18.17 3.22 25.65
CA GLU A 629 17.96 2.01 26.45
C GLU A 629 18.00 2.28 27.95
N GLU A 630 18.87 3.18 28.41
CA GLU A 630 18.89 3.65 29.80
C GLU A 630 17.61 4.41 30.14
N ASP A 631 17.10 5.25 29.23
CA ASP A 631 15.87 6.01 29.44
C ASP A 631 14.61 5.11 29.38
N GLU A 632 14.55 4.12 28.48
CA GLU A 632 13.50 3.10 28.46
C GLU A 632 13.51 2.24 29.73
N ARG A 633 14.69 1.84 30.22
CA ARG A 633 14.82 1.12 31.49
C ARG A 633 14.29 1.95 32.66
N ARG A 634 14.59 3.25 32.72
CA ARG A 634 14.04 4.16 33.73
C ARG A 634 12.51 4.27 33.63
N GLN A 635 11.96 4.34 32.41
CA GLN A 635 10.51 4.39 32.20
C GLN A 635 9.81 3.09 32.63
N LEU A 636 10.38 1.93 32.32
CA LEU A 636 9.85 0.63 32.76
C LEU A 636 9.91 0.47 34.27
N GLU A 637 10.99 0.95 34.91
CA GLU A 637 11.12 0.98 36.36
C GLU A 637 10.05 1.88 37.02
N GLU A 638 9.81 3.08 36.46
CA GLU A 638 8.74 3.97 36.89
C GLU A 638 7.34 3.38 36.69
N GLN A 639 7.07 2.69 35.57
CA GLN A 639 5.80 2.03 35.31
C GLN A 639 5.55 0.85 36.25
N ALA A 640 6.58 0.03 36.49
CA ALA A 640 6.51 -1.05 37.47
C ALA A 640 6.22 -0.50 38.88
N GLN A 641 6.82 0.65 39.23
CA GLN A 641 6.54 1.33 40.49
C GLN A 641 5.09 1.84 40.58
N ARG A 642 4.52 2.40 39.51
CA ARG A 642 3.10 2.81 39.46
C ARG A 642 2.14 1.63 39.61
N LEU A 643 2.38 0.52 38.90
CA LEU A 643 1.56 -0.69 39.03
C LEU A 643 1.61 -1.27 40.45
N ARG A 644 2.77 -1.20 41.12
CA ARG A 644 2.91 -1.56 42.54
C ARG A 644 2.08 -0.66 43.46
N GLU A 645 2.07 0.65 43.21
CA GLU A 645 1.26 1.61 43.98
C GLU A 645 -0.25 1.38 43.78
N GLU A 646 -0.67 1.08 42.55
CA GLU A 646 -2.06 0.76 42.21
C GLU A 646 -2.51 -0.57 42.84
N LEU A 647 -1.68 -1.62 42.78
CA LEU A 647 -1.96 -2.89 43.46
C LEU A 647 -2.03 -2.72 44.98
N ALA A 648 -1.11 -1.96 45.58
CA ALA A 648 -1.14 -1.67 47.00
C ALA A 648 -2.37 -0.83 47.40
N ALA A 649 -2.89 0.03 46.51
CA ALA A 649 -4.13 0.76 46.71
C ALA A 649 -5.36 -0.16 46.58
N ALA A 650 -5.37 -1.08 45.61
CA ALA A 650 -6.44 -2.05 45.40
C ALA A 650 -6.53 -3.07 46.55
N GLU A 651 -5.40 -3.51 47.11
CA GLU A 651 -5.39 -4.39 48.29
C GLU A 651 -5.92 -3.68 49.54
N ARG A 652 -5.62 -2.39 49.74
CA ARG A 652 -6.23 -1.58 50.81
C ARG A 652 -7.74 -1.39 50.63
N GLY A 653 -8.26 -1.52 49.41
CA GLY A 653 -9.70 -1.43 49.11
C GLY A 653 -10.50 -2.70 49.39
N LYS A 654 -9.84 -3.87 49.54
CA LYS A 654 -10.53 -5.17 49.70
C LYS A 654 -11.08 -5.43 51.11
N ASP A 655 -10.70 -4.65 52.11
CA ASP A 655 -11.22 -4.80 53.48
C ASP A 655 -12.61 -4.18 53.69
N GLY A 656 -13.26 -3.64 52.64
CA GLY A 656 -14.46 -2.79 52.77
C GLY A 656 -15.77 -3.20 52.09
N ALA A 657 -15.81 -4.13 51.14
CA ALA A 657 -17.04 -4.41 50.40
C ALA A 657 -17.16 -5.86 49.89
N ALA A 658 -18.34 -6.46 50.09
CA ALA A 658 -18.69 -7.79 49.59
C ALA A 658 -18.78 -7.81 48.05
N PRO A 659 -18.26 -8.85 47.35
CA PRO A 659 -18.18 -8.86 45.90
C PRO A 659 -19.49 -9.30 45.24
N SER A 660 -19.88 -8.56 44.19
CA SER A 660 -21.03 -8.84 43.32
C SER A 660 -20.66 -9.82 42.21
N THR A 661 -21.48 -10.83 41.96
CA THR A 661 -21.17 -12.06 41.20
C THR A 661 -21.24 -11.94 39.66
N ARG A 662 -21.34 -10.74 39.08
CA ARG A 662 -21.62 -10.57 37.63
C ARG A 662 -20.42 -10.23 36.73
N LEU A 663 -19.19 -10.22 37.24
CA LEU A 663 -17.94 -10.00 36.47
C LEU A 663 -16.92 -11.14 36.63
N ALA A 664 -17.35 -12.32 37.11
CA ALA A 664 -16.44 -13.35 37.59
C ALA A 664 -15.79 -14.22 36.50
N GLU A 665 -16.37 -14.33 35.31
CA GLU A 665 -15.92 -15.34 34.32
C GLU A 665 -14.90 -14.79 33.29
N GLY A 666 -15.02 -13.53 32.85
CA GLY A 666 -13.95 -12.85 32.10
C GLY A 666 -12.74 -12.47 32.98
N GLY A 667 -12.96 -12.30 34.29
CA GLY A 667 -11.91 -12.00 35.26
C GLY A 667 -11.06 -13.21 35.66
N ALA A 668 -11.51 -14.44 35.42
CA ALA A 668 -10.78 -15.64 35.84
C ALA A 668 -9.53 -15.88 34.97
N ALA A 669 -9.66 -15.80 33.65
CA ALA A 669 -8.54 -15.95 32.71
C ALA A 669 -7.54 -14.78 32.85
N SER A 670 -8.04 -13.55 32.92
CA SER A 670 -7.22 -12.36 33.17
C SER A 670 -6.53 -12.40 34.55
N SER A 671 -7.19 -12.94 35.59
CA SER A 671 -6.57 -13.09 36.92
C SER A 671 -5.49 -14.17 36.96
N GLU A 672 -5.61 -15.26 36.21
CA GLU A 672 -4.54 -16.27 36.12
C GLU A 672 -3.33 -15.76 35.35
N MET A 673 -3.54 -15.03 34.26
CA MET A 673 -2.48 -14.39 33.47
C MET A 673 -1.73 -13.34 34.30
N MET A 674 -2.45 -12.46 35.00
CA MET A 674 -1.83 -11.50 35.93
C MET A 674 -1.03 -12.21 37.03
N ARG A 675 -1.55 -13.30 37.62
CA ARG A 675 -0.78 -14.08 38.63
C ARG A 675 0.44 -14.78 38.05
N ALA A 676 0.45 -15.09 36.75
CA ALA A 676 1.61 -15.64 36.08
C ALA A 676 2.67 -14.55 35.83
N ALA A 677 2.25 -13.37 35.37
CA ALA A 677 3.10 -12.21 35.18
C ALA A 677 3.71 -11.71 36.50
N THR A 678 2.95 -11.69 37.60
CA THR A 678 3.52 -11.35 38.92
C THR A 678 4.60 -12.35 39.34
N ARG A 679 4.39 -13.65 39.10
CA ARG A 679 5.37 -14.70 39.45
C ARG A 679 6.65 -14.61 38.62
N THR A 680 6.56 -14.22 37.35
CA THR A 680 7.75 -14.02 36.50
C THR A 680 8.52 -12.76 36.92
N LEU A 681 7.82 -11.68 37.26
CA LEU A 681 8.43 -10.45 37.79
C LEU A 681 9.12 -10.68 39.15
N ASP A 682 8.46 -11.38 40.09
CA ASP A 682 9.05 -11.71 41.39
C ASP A 682 10.34 -12.54 41.23
N ARG A 683 10.40 -13.43 40.23
CA ARG A 683 11.60 -14.23 39.96
C ARG A 683 12.71 -13.41 39.32
N LEU A 684 12.39 -12.48 38.42
CA LEU A 684 13.35 -11.54 37.85
C LEU A 684 13.99 -10.66 38.93
N GLU A 685 13.18 -10.15 39.86
CA GLU A 685 13.67 -9.36 41.00
C GLU A 685 14.58 -10.19 41.92
N ALA A 686 14.24 -11.47 42.15
CA ALA A 686 15.11 -12.37 42.89
C ALA A 686 16.48 -12.59 42.20
N ILE A 687 16.49 -12.76 40.86
CA ILE A 687 17.73 -12.93 40.08
C ILE A 687 18.60 -11.65 40.13
N GLN A 688 17.96 -10.48 40.04
CA GLN A 688 18.66 -9.19 40.16
C GLN A 688 19.23 -9.00 41.57
N GLY A 689 18.49 -9.39 42.61
CA GLY A 689 18.97 -9.40 43.99
C GLY A 689 20.15 -10.36 44.21
N GLU A 690 20.11 -11.55 43.60
CA GLU A 690 21.22 -12.53 43.63
C GLU A 690 22.49 -11.97 42.95
N ARG A 691 22.35 -11.26 41.82
CA ARG A 691 23.47 -10.60 41.14
C ARG A 691 24.05 -9.45 41.96
N ALA A 692 23.21 -8.54 42.44
CA ALA A 692 23.64 -7.41 43.26
C ALA A 692 24.31 -7.88 44.57
N GLY A 693 23.78 -8.94 45.19
CA GLY A 693 24.37 -9.55 46.39
C GLY A 693 25.75 -10.15 46.12
N ALA A 694 25.95 -10.77 44.95
CA ALA A 694 27.22 -11.40 44.61
C ALA A 694 28.29 -10.44 44.06
N GLU A 695 27.88 -9.26 43.57
CA GLU A 695 28.79 -8.15 43.30
C GLU A 695 29.31 -7.52 44.60
N GLN A 696 28.54 -7.60 45.69
CA GLN A 696 28.93 -7.09 47.01
C GLN A 696 29.73 -8.09 47.85
N SER A 697 29.70 -9.39 47.55
CA SER A 697 30.48 -10.38 48.26
C SER A 697 31.93 -10.46 47.75
N GLU A 698 32.91 -10.43 48.65
CA GLU A 698 34.34 -10.60 48.31
C GLU A 698 34.63 -11.96 47.64
N GLU A 699 33.81 -12.97 47.92
CA GLU A 699 33.76 -14.24 47.17
C GLU A 699 32.88 -14.05 45.93
N GLY A 700 33.41 -13.38 44.90
CA GLY A 700 32.64 -13.09 43.68
C GLY A 700 31.98 -14.34 43.07
N MET A 701 30.79 -14.14 42.49
CA MET A 701 30.02 -15.18 41.79
C MET A 701 30.88 -15.89 40.72
N SER A 702 30.78 -17.22 40.64
CA SER A 702 31.46 -17.97 39.59
C SER A 702 30.93 -17.56 38.20
N GLU A 703 31.77 -17.59 37.19
CA GLU A 703 31.38 -17.26 35.80
C GLU A 703 30.22 -18.13 35.31
N ALA A 704 30.19 -19.40 35.73
CA ALA A 704 29.09 -20.33 35.42
C ALA A 704 27.76 -19.92 36.08
N ASP A 705 27.80 -19.41 37.31
CA ASP A 705 26.59 -18.93 38.00
C ASP A 705 26.09 -17.61 37.37
N ARG A 706 27.00 -16.73 36.94
CA ARG A 706 26.64 -15.51 36.19
C ARG A 706 25.96 -15.84 34.87
N GLU A 707 26.53 -16.79 34.12
CA GLU A 707 25.98 -17.24 32.85
C GLU A 707 24.60 -17.90 33.06
N ARG A 708 24.47 -18.74 34.09
CA ARG A 708 23.19 -19.37 34.44
C ARG A 708 22.12 -18.33 34.78
N LEU A 709 22.44 -17.33 35.60
CA LEU A 709 21.49 -16.27 35.94
C LEU A 709 21.15 -15.39 34.73
N ALA A 710 22.10 -15.17 33.80
CA ALA A 710 21.82 -14.48 32.54
C ALA A 710 20.87 -15.25 31.63
N GLN A 711 21.06 -16.57 31.52
CA GLN A 711 20.16 -17.43 30.75
C GLN A 711 18.76 -17.49 31.37
N GLU A 712 18.66 -17.57 32.70
CA GLU A 712 17.38 -17.58 33.40
C GLU A 712 16.64 -16.23 33.28
N GLU A 713 17.35 -15.10 33.40
CA GLU A 713 16.81 -13.76 33.17
C GLU A 713 16.28 -13.60 31.73
N ALA A 714 17.06 -14.03 30.73
CA ALA A 714 16.65 -13.97 29.33
C ALA A 714 15.39 -14.82 29.04
N GLN A 715 15.28 -16.00 29.66
CA GLN A 715 14.10 -16.85 29.52
C GLN A 715 12.85 -16.22 30.14
N LEU A 716 12.98 -15.61 31.32
CA LEU A 716 11.86 -14.94 32.00
C LEU A 716 11.42 -13.67 31.26
N LEU A 717 12.36 -12.89 30.73
CA LEU A 717 12.04 -11.75 29.86
C LEU A 717 11.34 -12.21 28.57
N GLY A 718 11.75 -13.33 27.99
CA GLY A 718 11.07 -13.94 26.84
C GLY A 718 9.63 -14.37 27.15
N LEU A 719 9.38 -14.96 28.32
CA LEU A 719 8.02 -15.32 28.78
C LEU A 719 7.15 -14.08 29.00
N LEU A 720 7.70 -13.01 29.58
CA LEU A 720 6.99 -11.75 29.79
C LEU A 720 6.62 -11.08 28.46
N ARG A 721 7.54 -11.08 27.48
CA ARG A 721 7.28 -10.55 26.13
C ARG A 721 6.20 -11.36 25.40
N MET A 722 6.21 -12.68 25.49
CA MET A 722 5.15 -13.51 24.88
C MET A 722 3.77 -13.27 25.54
N GLN A 723 3.73 -13.02 26.85
CA GLN A 723 2.48 -12.66 27.54
C GLN A 723 1.97 -11.29 27.08
N GLN A 724 2.83 -10.27 27.00
CA GLN A 724 2.47 -8.96 26.48
C GLN A 724 1.98 -9.02 25.03
N GLN A 725 2.64 -9.80 24.18
CA GLN A 725 2.22 -9.99 22.80
C GLN A 725 0.85 -10.69 22.71
N GLY A 726 0.59 -11.66 23.58
CA GLY A 726 -0.73 -12.31 23.67
C GLY A 726 -1.84 -11.32 24.08
N GLU A 727 -1.57 -10.43 25.03
CA GLU A 727 -2.50 -9.37 25.42
C GLU A 727 -2.71 -8.36 24.27
N GLU A 728 -1.63 -7.91 23.61
CA GLU A 728 -1.72 -7.01 22.46
C GLU A 728 -2.51 -7.62 21.30
N ASP A 729 -2.31 -8.91 21.00
CA ASP A 729 -3.06 -9.61 19.96
C ASP A 729 -4.56 -9.74 20.33
N GLU A 730 -4.88 -9.95 21.61
CA GLU A 730 -6.26 -9.95 22.09
C GLU A 730 -6.91 -8.57 21.98
N TRP A 731 -6.19 -7.50 22.35
CA TRP A 731 -6.64 -6.12 22.17
C TRP A 731 -6.81 -5.76 20.69
N ARG A 732 -5.91 -6.20 19.80
CA ARG A 732 -6.03 -6.01 18.35
C ARG A 732 -7.27 -6.70 17.80
N ARG A 733 -7.54 -7.94 18.20
CA ARG A 733 -8.77 -8.66 17.82
C ARG A 733 -10.02 -7.92 18.28
N GLN A 734 -10.05 -7.43 19.52
CA GLN A 734 -11.18 -6.64 20.02
C GLN A 734 -11.34 -5.32 19.25
N ALA A 735 -10.23 -4.65 18.89
CA ALA A 735 -10.26 -3.44 18.09
C ALA A 735 -10.75 -3.70 16.66
N ASP A 736 -10.35 -4.81 16.04
CA ASP A 736 -10.80 -5.20 14.70
C ASP A 736 -12.29 -5.60 14.71
N GLU A 737 -12.77 -6.32 15.73
CA GLU A 737 -14.19 -6.58 15.92
C GLU A 737 -15.02 -5.28 16.06
N LEU A 738 -14.46 -4.27 16.75
CA LEU A 738 -15.11 -2.95 16.85
C LEU A 738 -15.11 -2.21 15.51
N ARG A 739 -14.02 -2.27 14.74
CA ARG A 739 -13.95 -1.68 13.39
C ARG A 739 -14.91 -2.35 12.42
N GLU A 740 -15.05 -3.67 12.49
CA GLU A 740 -16.01 -4.42 11.68
C GLU A 740 -17.45 -4.01 11.99
N ARG A 741 -17.78 -3.85 13.29
CA ARG A 741 -19.08 -3.30 13.72
C ARG A 741 -19.31 -1.86 13.26
N ASP A 742 -18.29 -1.01 13.31
CA ASP A 742 -18.39 0.37 12.82
C ASP A 742 -18.56 0.43 11.29
N ALA A 743 -17.87 -0.44 10.55
CA ALA A 743 -18.00 -0.56 9.10
C ALA A 743 -19.39 -1.09 8.69
N GLU A 744 -19.93 -2.07 9.43
CA GLU A 744 -21.30 -2.56 9.25
C GLU A 744 -22.33 -1.44 9.53
N ALA A 745 -22.14 -0.69 10.61
CA ALA A 745 -22.98 0.48 10.91
C ALA A 745 -22.90 1.58 9.83
N GLN A 746 -21.72 1.81 9.24
CA GLN A 746 -21.56 2.74 8.11
C GLN A 746 -22.28 2.25 6.85
N ARG A 747 -22.15 0.96 6.49
CA ARG A 747 -22.88 0.38 5.35
C ARG A 747 -24.39 0.54 5.51
N LEU A 748 -24.92 0.26 6.71
CA LEU A 748 -26.34 0.46 6.99
C LEU A 748 -26.77 1.95 6.87
N ARG A 749 -25.91 2.89 7.27
CA ARG A 749 -26.16 4.33 7.07
C ARG A 749 -26.14 4.74 5.60
N GLU A 750 -25.23 4.17 4.80
CA GLU A 750 -25.15 4.43 3.36
C GLU A 750 -26.33 3.84 2.61
N GLU A 751 -26.78 2.63 2.98
CA GLU A 751 -28.00 2.01 2.44
C GLU A 751 -29.25 2.84 2.78
N LEU A 752 -29.36 3.34 4.01
CA LEU A 752 -30.42 4.28 4.40
C LEU A 752 -30.36 5.59 3.61
N ALA A 753 -29.18 6.20 3.47
CA ALA A 753 -29.01 7.41 2.68
C ALA A 753 -29.29 7.20 1.18
N ALA A 754 -28.98 6.02 0.64
CA ALA A 754 -29.32 5.66 -0.74
C ALA A 754 -30.84 5.49 -0.92
N ALA A 755 -31.52 4.89 0.06
CA ALA A 755 -32.99 4.80 0.07
C ALA A 755 -33.64 6.18 0.16
N GLU A 756 -33.09 7.11 0.95
CA GLU A 756 -33.56 8.50 1.02
C GLU A 756 -33.34 9.26 -0.29
N ARG A 757 -32.16 9.15 -0.92
CA ARG A 757 -31.93 9.77 -2.24
C ARG A 757 -32.85 9.23 -3.34
N ALA A 758 -33.21 7.95 -3.27
CA ALA A 758 -34.19 7.35 -4.17
C ALA A 758 -35.60 7.94 -3.97
N LYS A 759 -35.91 8.42 -2.76
CA LYS A 759 -37.17 9.10 -2.41
C LYS A 759 -37.20 10.54 -2.95
N ASP A 760 -36.07 11.24 -2.94
CA ASP A 760 -35.97 12.65 -3.37
C ASP A 760 -35.82 12.84 -4.90
N GLY A 761 -35.41 11.80 -5.63
CA GLY A 761 -35.23 11.84 -7.09
C GLY A 761 -36.52 11.76 -7.93
N ALA A 762 -37.68 11.54 -7.31
CA ALA A 762 -38.96 11.43 -8.01
C ALA A 762 -39.73 12.78 -8.01
N ALA A 763 -39.89 13.39 -9.19
CA ALA A 763 -40.58 14.66 -9.36
C ALA A 763 -42.00 14.66 -8.73
N PRO A 764 -42.42 15.74 -8.04
CA PRO A 764 -43.67 15.78 -7.29
C PRO A 764 -44.82 16.16 -8.23
N SER A 765 -45.40 15.16 -8.89
CA SER A 765 -46.72 15.31 -9.48
C SER A 765 -47.49 14.01 -9.33
N THR A 766 -48.49 14.03 -8.45
CA THR A 766 -49.55 13.02 -8.27
C THR A 766 -49.27 11.76 -7.45
N ARG A 767 -48.54 11.82 -6.32
CA ARG A 767 -48.59 10.73 -5.31
C ARG A 767 -48.56 11.21 -3.85
N LEU A 768 -49.68 11.80 -3.40
CA LEU A 768 -49.97 11.95 -1.97
C LEU A 768 -50.57 10.67 -1.33
N SER A 769 -50.60 9.54 -2.05
CA SER A 769 -51.14 8.27 -1.56
C SER A 769 -50.08 7.24 -1.13
N GLU A 770 -48.78 7.46 -1.41
CA GLU A 770 -47.73 6.47 -1.08
C GLU A 770 -47.00 6.75 0.24
N GLY A 771 -47.01 7.99 0.74
CA GLY A 771 -46.51 8.30 2.10
C GLY A 771 -47.33 7.66 3.22
N GLY A 772 -48.60 7.33 2.95
CA GLY A 772 -49.44 6.56 3.87
C GLY A 772 -49.11 5.07 3.90
N ALA A 773 -48.51 4.51 2.83
CA ALA A 773 -48.17 3.09 2.77
C ALA A 773 -46.96 2.79 3.67
N ALA A 774 -45.87 3.56 3.56
CA ALA A 774 -44.69 3.40 4.42
C ALA A 774 -45.00 3.66 5.90
N SER A 775 -45.81 4.68 6.21
CA SER A 775 -46.27 4.94 7.58
C SER A 775 -47.21 3.84 8.10
N SER A 776 -48.07 3.25 7.25
CA SER A 776 -48.97 2.16 7.66
C SER A 776 -48.28 0.81 7.80
N GLU A 777 -47.23 0.53 7.03
CA GLU A 777 -46.39 -0.66 7.21
C GLU A 777 -45.54 -0.57 8.48
N MET A 778 -45.00 0.61 8.78
CA MET A 778 -44.28 0.85 10.03
C MET A 778 -45.20 0.75 11.25
N MET A 779 -46.42 1.31 11.18
CA MET A 779 -47.44 1.16 12.23
C MET A 779 -47.90 -0.29 12.40
N ARG A 780 -47.94 -1.09 11.32
CA ARG A 780 -48.20 -2.54 11.42
C ARG A 780 -47.05 -3.28 12.08
N ALA A 781 -45.80 -3.03 11.67
CA ALA A 781 -44.63 -3.65 12.28
C ALA A 781 -44.52 -3.29 13.78
N MET A 782 -44.85 -2.06 14.15
CA MET A 782 -44.91 -1.60 15.54
C MET A 782 -46.01 -2.30 16.32
N LYS A 783 -47.20 -2.45 15.73
CA LYS A 783 -48.29 -3.21 16.35
C LYS A 783 -47.90 -4.68 16.53
N ASP A 784 -47.28 -5.30 15.53
CA ASP A 784 -46.82 -6.68 15.60
C ASP A 784 -45.72 -6.86 16.66
N ALA A 785 -44.81 -5.88 16.82
CA ALA A 785 -43.80 -5.89 17.86
C ALA A 785 -44.39 -5.73 19.27
N LEU A 786 -45.41 -4.88 19.43
CA LEU A 786 -46.14 -4.71 20.70
C LEU A 786 -46.96 -5.95 21.06
N ASP A 787 -47.72 -6.50 20.10
CA ASP A 787 -48.48 -7.74 20.28
C ASP A 787 -47.54 -8.91 20.64
N ARG A 788 -46.32 -8.93 20.08
CA ARG A 788 -45.28 -9.93 20.38
C ARG A 788 -44.67 -9.74 21.77
N LEU A 789 -44.40 -8.50 22.18
CA LEU A 789 -43.96 -8.19 23.55
C LEU A 789 -45.01 -8.59 24.58
N GLU A 790 -46.29 -8.31 24.32
CA GLU A 790 -47.39 -8.71 25.19
C GLU A 790 -47.48 -10.25 25.28
N ALA A 791 -47.26 -10.97 24.17
CA ALA A 791 -47.21 -12.42 24.16
C ALA A 791 -46.04 -12.97 24.99
N ILE A 792 -44.83 -12.42 24.86
CA ILE A 792 -43.64 -12.82 25.64
C ILE A 792 -43.85 -12.58 27.14
N GLN A 793 -44.45 -11.44 27.49
CA GLN A 793 -44.80 -11.13 28.88
C GLN A 793 -45.88 -12.08 29.42
N GLY A 794 -46.85 -12.45 28.60
CA GLY A 794 -47.86 -13.47 28.92
C GLY A 794 -47.26 -14.86 29.13
N GLU A 795 -46.31 -15.28 28.28
CA GLU A 795 -45.60 -16.56 28.40
C GLU A 795 -44.75 -16.61 29.67
N ARG A 796 -44.07 -15.51 30.02
CA ARG A 796 -43.34 -15.40 31.30
C ARG A 796 -44.27 -15.47 32.51
N ALA A 797 -45.37 -14.72 32.48
CA ALA A 797 -46.34 -14.73 33.57
C ALA A 797 -47.02 -16.11 33.73
N GLY A 798 -47.25 -16.82 32.63
CA GLY A 798 -47.77 -18.19 32.63
C GLY A 798 -46.76 -19.21 33.17
N ALA A 799 -45.49 -19.07 32.80
CA ALA A 799 -44.40 -19.93 33.27
C ALA A 799 -44.02 -19.73 34.73
N GLU A 800 -44.26 -18.54 35.29
CA GLU A 800 -44.14 -18.28 36.72
C GLU A 800 -45.27 -18.92 37.53
N GLN A 801 -46.40 -19.26 36.89
CA GLN A 801 -47.56 -19.90 37.53
C GLN A 801 -47.61 -21.43 37.35
N SER A 802 -46.85 -22.02 36.42
CA SER A 802 -46.78 -23.48 36.24
C SER A 802 -45.76 -24.13 37.16
N GLU A 803 -46.14 -25.21 37.85
CA GLU A 803 -45.21 -26.00 38.69
C GLU A 803 -44.08 -26.67 37.89
N GLU A 804 -44.30 -26.88 36.58
CA GLU A 804 -43.24 -27.23 35.62
C GLU A 804 -42.57 -25.93 35.17
N GLY A 805 -41.47 -25.57 35.85
CA GLY A 805 -40.74 -24.34 35.54
C GLY A 805 -40.15 -24.36 34.13
N MET A 806 -40.27 -23.22 33.44
CA MET A 806 -39.59 -22.95 32.16
C MET A 806 -38.08 -23.13 32.28
N SER A 807 -37.46 -23.76 31.28
CA SER A 807 -36.02 -24.02 31.27
C SER A 807 -35.23 -22.71 31.27
N GLU A 808 -34.01 -22.73 31.81
CA GLU A 808 -33.14 -21.55 31.86
C GLU A 808 -32.83 -21.02 30.45
N ALA A 809 -32.67 -21.92 29.47
CA ALA A 809 -32.49 -21.59 28.06
C ALA A 809 -33.72 -20.87 27.45
N ASP A 810 -34.93 -21.30 27.80
CA ASP A 810 -36.15 -20.65 27.32
C ASP A 810 -36.34 -19.26 27.95
N ARG A 811 -35.97 -19.09 29.24
CA ARG A 811 -35.98 -17.78 29.91
C ARG A 811 -35.00 -16.82 29.27
N GLU A 812 -33.81 -17.30 28.95
CA GLU A 812 -32.77 -16.52 28.28
C GLU A 812 -33.20 -16.12 26.87
N ARG A 813 -33.76 -17.06 26.10
CA ARG A 813 -34.31 -16.78 24.77
C ARG A 813 -35.40 -15.71 24.81
N LEU A 814 -36.37 -15.82 25.73
CA LEU A 814 -37.42 -14.80 25.88
C LEU A 814 -36.86 -13.45 26.36
N ALA A 815 -35.78 -13.44 27.16
CA ALA A 815 -35.11 -12.21 27.57
C ALA A 815 -34.41 -11.50 26.40
N GLN A 816 -33.77 -12.28 25.53
CA GLN A 816 -33.12 -11.76 24.33
C GLN A 816 -34.16 -11.21 23.35
N GLU A 817 -35.26 -11.93 23.12
CA GLU A 817 -36.35 -11.49 22.24
C GLU A 817 -37.03 -10.21 22.76
N GLU A 818 -37.29 -10.12 24.07
CA GLU A 818 -37.82 -8.90 24.70
C GLU A 818 -36.86 -7.71 24.57
N ALA A 819 -35.55 -7.92 24.79
CA ALA A 819 -34.55 -6.86 24.66
C ALA A 819 -34.42 -6.34 23.22
N GLN A 820 -34.54 -7.22 22.22
CA GLN A 820 -34.53 -6.86 20.81
C GLN A 820 -35.75 -6.00 20.44
N LEU A 821 -36.95 -6.41 20.87
CA LEU A 821 -38.19 -5.68 20.60
C LEU A 821 -38.23 -4.31 21.30
N LEU A 822 -37.73 -4.23 22.54
CA LEU A 822 -37.57 -2.95 23.25
C LEU A 822 -36.53 -2.04 22.58
N GLY A 823 -35.48 -2.62 21.99
CA GLY A 823 -34.49 -1.89 21.20
C GLY A 823 -35.09 -1.23 19.95
N LEU A 824 -35.95 -1.96 19.22
CA LEU A 824 -36.66 -1.43 18.06
C LEU A 824 -37.60 -0.27 18.44
N LEU A 825 -38.35 -0.41 19.54
CA LEU A 825 -39.23 0.66 20.05
C LEU A 825 -38.44 1.92 20.46
N ARG A 826 -37.26 1.76 21.08
CA ARG A 826 -36.42 2.91 21.46
C ARG A 826 -35.81 3.62 20.25
N MET A 827 -35.36 2.89 19.23
CA MET A 827 -34.83 3.50 18.00
C MET A 827 -35.90 4.32 17.27
N GLN A 828 -37.16 3.85 17.28
CA GLN A 828 -38.26 4.61 16.70
C GLN A 828 -38.57 5.90 17.50
N GLN A 829 -38.65 5.83 18.83
CA GLN A 829 -38.84 7.03 19.66
C GLN A 829 -37.75 8.06 19.40
N GLN A 830 -36.50 7.61 19.23
CA GLN A 830 -35.40 8.48 18.88
C GLN A 830 -35.55 9.08 17.48
N GLY A 831 -36.00 8.31 16.48
CA GLY A 831 -36.33 8.82 15.15
C GLY A 831 -37.44 9.88 15.18
N GLU A 832 -38.49 9.69 15.98
CA GLU A 832 -39.56 10.67 16.15
C GLU A 832 -39.07 11.95 16.87
N GLU A 833 -38.18 11.81 17.86
CA GLU A 833 -37.53 12.95 18.52
C GLU A 833 -36.60 13.72 17.56
N ASP A 834 -35.86 13.01 16.70
CA ASP A 834 -34.96 13.63 15.72
C ASP A 834 -35.75 14.34 14.61
N GLU A 835 -36.85 13.74 14.11
CA GLU A 835 -37.77 14.43 13.20
C GLU A 835 -38.39 15.68 13.84
N ARG A 836 -38.76 15.62 15.13
CA ARG A 836 -39.24 16.80 15.89
C ARG A 836 -38.18 17.90 15.95
N ARG A 837 -36.92 17.55 16.26
CA ARG A 837 -35.81 18.52 16.30
C ARG A 837 -35.56 19.14 14.93
N GLN A 838 -35.58 18.36 13.86
CA GLN A 838 -35.42 18.88 12.49
C GLN A 838 -36.53 19.86 12.10
N LEU A 839 -37.79 19.54 12.42
CA LEU A 839 -38.92 20.44 12.18
C LEU A 839 -38.82 21.72 13.01
N GLU A 840 -38.34 21.63 14.25
CA GLU A 840 -38.11 22.79 15.12
C GLU A 840 -36.98 23.69 14.59
N GLU A 841 -35.86 23.11 14.13
CA GLU A 841 -34.76 23.83 13.49
C GLU A 841 -35.19 24.51 12.19
N GLN A 842 -35.97 23.83 11.35
CA GLN A 842 -36.52 24.43 10.12
C GLN A 842 -37.46 25.61 10.44
N ALA A 843 -38.32 25.46 11.44
CA ALA A 843 -39.18 26.54 11.90
C ALA A 843 -38.37 27.73 12.44
N GLN A 844 -37.26 27.46 13.15
CA GLN A 844 -36.38 28.51 13.67
C GLN A 844 -35.64 29.25 12.53
N ARG A 845 -35.11 28.53 11.53
CA ARG A 845 -34.48 29.15 10.35
C ARG A 845 -35.45 30.06 9.61
N LEU A 846 -36.69 29.61 9.39
CA LEU A 846 -37.72 30.43 8.76
C LEU A 846 -38.05 31.69 9.58
N ARG A 847 -38.07 31.61 10.92
CA ARG A 847 -38.25 32.78 11.80
C ARG A 847 -37.07 33.76 11.68
N GLU A 848 -35.84 33.26 11.60
CA GLU A 848 -34.63 34.08 11.47
C GLU A 848 -34.56 34.79 10.10
N GLU A 849 -34.90 34.09 9.01
CA GLU A 849 -34.99 34.66 7.67
C GLU A 849 -36.05 35.77 7.60
N LEU A 850 -37.20 35.57 8.23
CA LEU A 850 -38.27 36.58 8.26
C LEU A 850 -37.86 37.81 9.09
N ALA A 851 -37.20 37.59 10.23
CA ALA A 851 -36.65 38.69 11.03
C ALA A 851 -35.55 39.47 10.28
N ALA A 852 -34.72 38.79 9.48
CA ALA A 852 -33.73 39.43 8.62
C ALA A 852 -34.38 40.27 7.50
N ALA A 853 -35.45 39.73 6.87
CA ALA A 853 -36.22 40.44 5.85
C ALA A 853 -36.92 41.69 6.42
N GLU A 854 -37.46 41.62 7.64
CA GLU A 854 -38.06 42.77 8.34
C GLU A 854 -37.02 43.86 8.67
N ARG A 855 -35.83 43.48 9.17
CA ARG A 855 -34.74 44.45 9.39
C ARG A 855 -34.28 45.12 8.11
N ALA A 856 -34.26 44.40 6.99
CA ALA A 856 -33.90 44.97 5.68
C ALA A 856 -34.93 46.01 5.20
N LYS A 857 -36.21 45.85 5.58
CA LYS A 857 -37.29 46.77 5.26
C LYS A 857 -37.22 48.09 6.03
N ASP A 858 -36.74 48.08 7.27
CA ASP A 858 -36.62 49.28 8.12
C ASP A 858 -35.36 50.12 7.82
N GLY A 859 -34.36 49.54 7.15
CA GLY A 859 -33.08 50.22 6.83
C GLY A 859 -33.02 50.94 5.47
N ALA A 860 -34.01 50.75 4.59
CA ALA A 860 -33.97 51.31 3.24
C ALA A 860 -34.75 52.65 3.14
N ALA A 861 -34.01 53.76 2.97
CA ALA A 861 -34.62 55.05 2.64
C ALA A 861 -35.39 54.96 1.30
N PRO A 862 -36.59 55.58 1.18
CA PRO A 862 -37.46 55.40 0.02
C PRO A 862 -36.89 56.11 -1.21
N SER A 863 -36.14 55.38 -2.04
CA SER A 863 -35.72 55.84 -3.36
C SER A 863 -36.77 55.45 -4.39
N THR A 864 -37.40 56.45 -5.01
CA THR A 864 -38.60 56.37 -5.86
C THR A 864 -38.35 55.77 -7.26
N ARG A 865 -37.53 54.72 -7.42
CA ARG A 865 -37.18 54.17 -8.74
C ARG A 865 -37.27 52.65 -8.95
N LEU A 866 -37.88 51.90 -8.02
CA LEU A 866 -38.14 50.47 -8.21
C LEU A 866 -39.57 50.12 -7.82
N ALA A 867 -40.53 50.51 -8.66
CA ALA A 867 -41.95 50.21 -8.44
C ALA A 867 -42.38 48.82 -8.97
N GLU A 868 -41.57 48.15 -9.79
CA GLU A 868 -41.94 46.87 -10.42
C GLU A 868 -41.38 45.63 -9.67
N GLY A 869 -40.33 45.78 -8.85
CA GLY A 869 -39.81 44.70 -8.00
C GLY A 869 -40.52 44.51 -6.65
N GLY A 870 -41.34 45.49 -6.23
CA GLY A 870 -42.02 45.46 -4.94
C GLY A 870 -43.21 44.48 -4.87
N ALA A 871 -43.83 44.16 -6.01
CA ALA A 871 -44.98 43.27 -6.06
C ALA A 871 -44.60 41.80 -5.77
N ALA A 872 -43.54 41.30 -6.42
CA ALA A 872 -43.03 39.94 -6.20
C ALA A 872 -42.50 39.72 -4.78
N SER A 873 -41.80 40.71 -4.22
CA SER A 873 -41.34 40.67 -2.81
C SER A 873 -42.53 40.72 -1.83
N SER A 874 -43.60 41.46 -2.15
CA SER A 874 -44.80 41.52 -1.30
C SER A 874 -45.64 40.24 -1.32
N GLU A 875 -45.70 39.54 -2.46
CA GLU A 875 -46.38 38.24 -2.58
C GLU A 875 -45.59 37.13 -1.88
N MET A 876 -44.26 37.14 -1.99
CA MET A 876 -43.40 36.19 -1.28
C MET A 876 -43.50 36.37 0.25
N MET A 877 -43.50 37.62 0.75
CA MET A 877 -43.70 37.87 2.17
C MET A 877 -45.11 37.52 2.66
N ARG A 878 -46.15 37.65 1.82
CA ARG A 878 -47.49 37.14 2.15
C ARG A 878 -47.51 35.62 2.21
N ALA A 879 -46.89 34.94 1.25
CA ALA A 879 -46.83 33.47 1.23
C ALA A 879 -46.05 32.91 2.43
N MET A 880 -44.92 33.53 2.79
CA MET A 880 -44.15 33.18 4.00
C MET A 880 -44.97 33.42 5.28
N LYS A 881 -45.70 34.54 5.35
CA LYS A 881 -46.58 34.82 6.49
C LYS A 881 -47.75 33.83 6.58
N ASP A 882 -48.42 33.52 5.48
CA ASP A 882 -49.50 32.54 5.45
C ASP A 882 -49.00 31.13 5.82
N ALA A 883 -47.76 30.78 5.47
CA ALA A 883 -47.13 29.53 5.89
C ALA A 883 -46.84 29.50 7.39
N LEU A 884 -46.33 30.60 7.96
CA LEU A 884 -46.14 30.72 9.41
C LEU A 884 -47.45 30.70 10.19
N ASP A 885 -48.48 31.43 9.74
CA ASP A 885 -49.79 31.46 10.38
C ASP A 885 -50.43 30.06 10.36
N ARG A 886 -50.21 29.26 9.30
CA ARG A 886 -50.63 27.85 9.24
C ARG A 886 -49.84 26.95 10.18
N LEU A 887 -48.52 27.15 10.29
CA LEU A 887 -47.70 26.39 11.24
C LEU A 887 -48.08 26.72 12.68
N GLU A 888 -48.34 27.98 13.02
CA GLU A 888 -48.86 28.38 14.33
C GLU A 888 -50.26 27.81 14.59
N ALA A 889 -51.14 27.77 13.59
CA ALA A 889 -52.44 27.11 13.72
C ALA A 889 -52.30 25.60 14.00
N ILE A 890 -51.39 24.90 13.31
CA ILE A 890 -51.11 23.48 13.55
C ILE A 890 -50.50 23.26 14.95
N GLN A 891 -49.58 24.12 15.39
CA GLN A 891 -49.02 24.08 16.74
C GLN A 891 -50.09 24.37 17.80
N GLY A 892 -51.00 25.31 17.54
CA GLY A 892 -52.14 25.61 18.41
C GLY A 892 -53.18 24.48 18.48
N GLU A 893 -53.48 23.82 17.36
CA GLU A 893 -54.34 22.64 17.31
C GLU A 893 -53.70 21.45 18.03
N ARG A 894 -52.37 21.26 17.93
CA ARG A 894 -51.63 20.22 18.67
C ARG A 894 -51.55 20.52 20.17
N ALA A 895 -51.26 21.75 20.56
CA ALA A 895 -51.30 22.15 21.97
C ALA A 895 -52.72 22.06 22.56
N GLY A 896 -53.76 22.28 21.73
CA GLY A 896 -55.15 22.03 22.10
C GLY A 896 -55.49 20.54 22.21
N ALA A 897 -54.89 19.70 21.38
CA ALA A 897 -55.02 18.24 21.46
C ALA A 897 -54.36 17.69 22.72
N GLU A 898 -53.13 18.11 23.04
CA GLU A 898 -52.39 17.77 24.26
C GLU A 898 -53.11 18.26 25.53
N GLN A 899 -53.82 19.39 25.48
CA GLN A 899 -54.69 19.85 26.58
C GLN A 899 -56.03 19.10 26.66
N SER A 900 -56.46 18.43 25.58
CA SER A 900 -57.65 17.57 25.56
C SER A 900 -57.36 16.10 25.95
N GLU A 901 -56.07 15.73 26.05
CA GLU A 901 -55.58 14.38 26.43
C GLU A 901 -55.74 14.04 27.91
N GLU A 902 -56.13 15.00 28.76
CA GLU A 902 -56.49 14.75 30.17
C GLU A 902 -57.83 13.99 30.34
N GLY A 903 -58.51 13.61 29.24
CA GLY A 903 -59.82 12.93 29.29
C GLY A 903 -60.02 11.65 28.47
N MET A 904 -59.07 11.21 27.63
CA MET A 904 -59.25 10.01 26.78
C MET A 904 -58.63 8.75 27.39
N SER A 905 -59.29 7.60 27.16
CA SER A 905 -58.85 6.30 27.66
C SER A 905 -57.60 5.83 26.92
N GLU A 906 -56.79 5.00 27.57
CA GLU A 906 -55.50 4.48 27.04
C GLU A 906 -55.65 3.62 25.78
N ALA A 907 -56.88 3.19 25.43
CA ALA A 907 -57.19 2.51 24.19
C ALA A 907 -57.62 3.46 23.05
N ASP A 908 -57.98 4.72 23.38
CA ASP A 908 -58.29 5.78 22.42
C ASP A 908 -57.08 6.69 22.14
N ARG A 909 -56.08 6.69 23.04
CA ARG A 909 -54.72 7.20 22.78
C ARG A 909 -53.99 6.24 21.85
#